data_AF-A0A3D1N1T7-F1
#
_entry.id   AF-A0A3D1N1T7-F1
#
_cell.length_a   1.000
_cell.length_b   1.000
_cell.length_c   1.000
_cell.angle_alpha   90.00
_cell.angle_beta   90.00
_cell.angle_gamma   90.00
#
_symmetry.space_group_name_H-M   'P 1'
#
loop_
_entity.id
_entity.type
_entity.pdbx_description
1 polymer ?
#
loop_
_entity_poly.entity_id
_entity_poly.type
_entity_poly.pdbx_seq_one_letter_code
_entity_poly.pdbx_strand_id
1 'polypeptide(L)'
;MAEVRFFMNWKTLKTTYLAPLFWNRVGRLITRVSGIGSGCWAKRAGLAALAAGLSVYGLCAQEQAADEAFRLQNYEARISSADLAAADSYLKDFALLDKLAVSDPVKAADLRSKAEAVVEYGSLLDRNWPASQERNLSEAMALRLTDQSPLAKVGLAPEPEKTLAWAAEYKNYGAAKTALLKRSVRNWDAIFAGLTFSPRYRYGALAAWEVTDSTGSRFMQIVDGEVVFKNSEADMKAFWATLTLRERNNYMNLKAGQLLDGLIGSPSGSDSAYAAVALRELLSYLDGPGYGRLKKYIAQMAAVEIARPEFSPGQLAKLKDQPIEQQLYLLGRAFDKSEIRGAVAAERKIDSLRQSQPGETLSPLNNQMLASMLGSAMIAEVRGTVAGDKLAKFYAAGAKLNVAIESCQGCYAKYESSSGRMILDSELIQQYMRVNNLTANTLLGSREQVSSLSKYLSPMLAHEGTHQMQHAWADRARVYKPYVQEDEVEANAMEALYTMEKLKNDPKFKSMMTRMRTSSSSYAAKRLALASAFSSNTNEFDSRVRQVYYPGLPSFVAASSQVVSAVSGELNRRSGLLPADLAEIEKTGIGTDEAKAMTTQELSGSVGEIQTAALQKIQEDLLRGNFYGDYYQNAGDWTGSMRQAVKTAAAGPKSKVPAL
;
A
#
# COMPACT_ATOMS: atom_id res chain seq x y z
N MET A 1 32.96 25.26 38.80
CA MET A 1 33.77 24.35 39.64
C MET A 1 32.90 23.12 39.91
N ALA A 2 33.16 21.89 39.47
CA ALA A 2 34.20 21.31 38.64
C ALA A 2 33.56 20.21 37.77
N GLU A 3 33.92 20.18 36.49
CA GLU A 3 33.63 19.10 35.53
C GLU A 3 34.50 17.87 35.86
N VAL A 4 33.95 16.66 35.66
CA VAL A 4 34.76 15.46 35.49
C VAL A 4 34.41 14.85 34.12
N ARG A 5 35.29 15.08 33.15
CA ARG A 5 35.28 14.44 31.84
C ARG A 5 36.14 13.19 31.91
N PHE A 6 35.57 12.03 31.54
CA PHE A 6 36.36 10.84 31.23
C PHE A 6 36.57 10.78 29.71
N PHE A 7 37.82 11.00 29.29
CA PHE A 7 38.32 10.69 27.95
C PHE A 7 38.99 9.32 28.04
N MET A 8 38.56 8.34 27.25
CA MET A 8 39.38 7.16 26.94
C MET A 8 39.53 7.03 25.42
N ASN A 9 40.79 7.13 25.01
CA ASN A 9 41.30 7.15 23.65
C ASN A 9 41.63 5.70 23.24
N TRP A 10 40.81 5.08 22.37
CA TRP A 10 41.03 3.72 21.89
C TRP A 10 41.65 3.75 20.49
N LYS A 11 42.96 3.98 20.42
CA LYS A 11 43.79 3.74 19.22
C LYS A 11 45.04 2.97 19.63
N THR A 12 44.97 1.64 19.59
CA THR A 12 46.02 0.70 19.18
C THR A 12 45.65 -0.72 19.63
N LEU A 13 45.26 -1.58 18.68
CA LEU A 13 45.45 -3.06 18.71
C LEU A 13 44.68 -3.69 17.54
N LYS A 14 45.30 -3.72 16.37
CA LYS A 14 44.99 -4.67 15.31
C LYS A 14 46.30 -5.06 14.64
N THR A 15 46.82 -6.23 14.99
CA THR A 15 47.27 -7.27 14.05
C THR A 15 47.84 -8.46 14.82
N THR A 16 47.68 -9.63 14.21
CA THR A 16 48.39 -10.90 14.45
C THR A 16 47.72 -11.91 15.39
N TYR A 17 47.62 -13.14 14.85
CA TYR A 17 47.21 -14.41 15.45
C TYR A 17 45.70 -14.69 15.54
N LEU A 18 45.17 -15.34 14.49
CA LEU A 18 44.38 -16.59 14.60
C LEU A 18 44.00 -17.09 13.19
N ALA A 19 44.99 -17.53 12.41
CA ALA A 19 44.79 -18.39 11.24
C ALA A 19 46.14 -19.03 10.86
N PRO A 20 46.58 -20.09 11.57
CA PRO A 20 46.77 -21.36 10.88
C PRO A 20 46.72 -22.58 11.82
N LEU A 21 45.53 -23.08 12.16
CA LEU A 21 45.40 -24.40 12.81
C LEU A 21 44.76 -25.47 11.91
N PHE A 22 44.18 -25.08 10.77
CA PHE A 22 43.54 -26.02 9.86
C PHE A 22 44.53 -26.70 8.89
N TRP A 23 45.55 -25.98 8.42
CA TRP A 23 46.56 -26.52 7.50
C TRP A 23 47.59 -27.47 8.15
N ASN A 24 47.79 -27.36 9.48
CA ASN A 24 48.75 -28.20 10.20
C ASN A 24 48.27 -29.64 10.47
N ARG A 25 46.97 -29.93 10.28
CA ARG A 25 46.42 -31.30 10.41
C ARG A 25 46.45 -32.09 9.11
N VAL A 26 46.38 -31.43 7.95
CA VAL A 26 46.50 -32.10 6.65
C VAL A 26 47.96 -32.45 6.34
N GLY A 27 48.91 -31.60 6.73
CA GLY A 27 50.35 -31.87 6.55
C GLY A 27 50.90 -33.06 7.37
N ARG A 28 50.30 -33.39 8.51
CA ARG A 28 50.74 -34.51 9.36
C ARG A 28 50.19 -35.88 8.96
N LEU A 29 49.21 -35.93 8.05
CA LEU A 29 48.71 -37.21 7.53
C LEU A 29 49.59 -37.74 6.38
N ILE A 30 50.33 -36.86 5.68
CA ILE A 30 51.18 -37.22 4.54
C ILE A 30 52.56 -37.74 4.98
N THR A 31 52.99 -37.48 6.22
CA THR A 31 54.31 -37.90 6.74
C THR A 31 54.34 -39.28 7.42
N ARG A 32 53.24 -40.05 7.40
CA ARG A 32 53.17 -41.40 8.05
C ARG A 32 53.06 -42.59 7.09
N VAL A 33 53.34 -42.42 5.79
CA VAL A 33 53.35 -43.52 4.80
C VAL A 33 54.67 -43.55 4.03
N SER A 34 55.80 -43.65 4.74
CA SER A 34 57.13 -43.79 4.12
C SER A 34 58.00 -44.84 4.83
N GLY A 35 57.41 -45.98 5.14
CA GLY A 35 58.14 -47.19 5.49
C GLY A 35 57.48 -48.39 4.84
N ILE A 36 57.99 -48.81 3.67
CA ILE A 36 58.02 -50.18 3.11
C ILE A 36 58.46 -50.07 1.65
N GLY A 37 59.52 -50.82 1.31
CA GLY A 37 59.61 -51.55 0.05
C GLY A 37 60.05 -50.78 -1.20
N SER A 38 61.32 -50.96 -1.55
CA SER A 38 61.91 -50.72 -2.86
C SER A 38 61.10 -51.38 -3.98
N GLY A 39 60.67 -50.61 -4.98
CA GLY A 39 60.24 -51.15 -6.28
C GLY A 39 58.92 -50.60 -6.82
N CYS A 40 58.92 -49.38 -7.38
CA CYS A 40 58.07 -49.00 -8.52
C CYS A 40 58.31 -47.52 -8.89
N TRP A 41 59.15 -47.26 -9.90
CA TRP A 41 59.38 -45.91 -10.42
C TRP A 41 58.15 -45.33 -11.17
N ALA A 42 57.16 -46.16 -11.53
CA ALA A 42 55.94 -45.72 -12.23
C ALA A 42 54.86 -45.09 -11.31
N LYS A 43 54.89 -45.31 -9.98
CA LYS A 43 53.88 -44.76 -9.04
C LYS A 43 54.22 -43.37 -8.50
N ARG A 44 55.48 -42.92 -8.60
CA ARG A 44 55.89 -41.57 -8.16
C ARG A 44 55.53 -40.46 -9.17
N ALA A 45 55.47 -40.78 -10.46
CA ALA A 45 55.03 -39.83 -11.48
C ALA A 45 53.54 -39.45 -11.35
N GLY A 46 52.68 -40.39 -10.94
CA GLY A 46 51.25 -40.14 -10.73
C GLY A 46 50.94 -39.23 -9.53
N LEU A 47 51.71 -39.34 -8.44
CA LEU A 47 51.55 -38.50 -7.23
C LEU A 47 52.05 -37.06 -7.44
N ALA A 48 53.13 -36.87 -8.19
CA ALA A 48 53.62 -35.54 -8.55
C ALA A 48 52.65 -34.82 -9.51
N ALA A 49 52.04 -35.54 -10.46
CA ALA A 49 51.00 -34.98 -11.32
C ALA A 49 49.71 -34.61 -10.56
N LEU A 50 49.33 -35.38 -9.55
CA LEU A 50 48.17 -35.09 -8.69
C LEU A 50 48.43 -33.89 -7.75
N ALA A 51 49.64 -33.77 -7.21
CA ALA A 51 50.06 -32.61 -6.41
C ALA A 51 50.17 -31.33 -7.26
N ALA A 52 50.71 -31.42 -8.49
CA ALA A 52 50.76 -30.31 -9.43
C ALA A 52 49.37 -29.86 -9.88
N GLY A 53 48.45 -30.82 -10.12
CA GLY A 53 47.04 -30.54 -10.38
C GLY A 53 46.38 -29.78 -9.23
N LEU A 54 46.55 -30.24 -7.98
CA LEU A 54 46.00 -29.58 -6.80
C LEU A 54 46.54 -28.16 -6.57
N SER A 55 47.80 -27.88 -6.90
CA SER A 55 48.36 -26.52 -6.83
C SER A 55 47.79 -25.58 -7.90
N VAL A 56 47.46 -26.08 -9.10
CA VAL A 56 46.82 -25.27 -10.15
C VAL A 56 45.37 -24.95 -9.79
N TYR A 57 44.62 -25.90 -9.22
CA TYR A 57 43.26 -25.64 -8.71
C TYR A 57 43.25 -24.63 -7.54
N GLY A 58 44.28 -24.63 -6.69
CA GLY A 58 44.43 -23.67 -5.60
C GLY A 58 44.66 -22.22 -6.05
N LEU A 59 45.43 -22.03 -7.13
CA LEU A 59 45.69 -20.68 -7.69
C LEU A 59 44.45 -20.10 -8.37
N CYS A 60 43.71 -20.91 -9.15
CA CYS A 60 42.45 -20.47 -9.77
C CYS A 60 41.40 -20.10 -8.71
N ALA A 61 41.33 -20.82 -7.59
CA ALA A 61 40.41 -20.51 -6.51
C ALA A 61 40.76 -19.19 -5.77
N GLN A 62 42.05 -18.86 -5.66
CA GLN A 62 42.51 -17.61 -5.04
C GLN A 62 42.25 -16.39 -5.94
N GLU A 63 42.47 -16.51 -7.24
CA GLU A 63 42.20 -15.45 -8.21
C GLU A 63 40.70 -15.15 -8.32
N GLN A 64 39.86 -16.20 -8.35
CA GLN A 64 38.40 -16.06 -8.30
C GLN A 64 37.93 -15.36 -7.01
N ALA A 65 38.52 -15.69 -5.86
CA ALA A 65 38.17 -15.05 -4.58
C ALA A 65 38.55 -13.56 -4.54
N ALA A 66 39.65 -13.16 -5.19
CA ALA A 66 40.06 -11.76 -5.27
C ALA A 66 39.14 -10.94 -6.18
N ASP A 67 38.75 -11.48 -7.35
CA ASP A 67 37.78 -10.85 -8.25
C ASP A 67 36.42 -10.65 -7.56
N GLU A 68 35.91 -11.68 -6.89
CA GLU A 68 34.64 -11.61 -6.17
C GLU A 68 34.67 -10.59 -5.03
N ALA A 69 35.76 -10.53 -4.25
CA ALA A 69 35.91 -9.54 -3.19
C ALA A 69 35.94 -8.11 -3.74
N PHE A 70 36.64 -7.89 -4.87
CA PHE A 70 36.66 -6.60 -5.56
C PHE A 70 35.28 -6.21 -6.09
N ARG A 71 34.57 -7.14 -6.74
CA ARG A 71 33.20 -6.95 -7.25
C ARG A 71 32.24 -6.60 -6.12
N LEU A 72 32.29 -7.33 -5.01
CA LEU A 72 31.46 -7.08 -3.83
C LEU A 72 31.73 -5.69 -3.24
N GLN A 73 33.00 -5.31 -3.08
CA GLN A 73 33.38 -3.97 -2.60
C GLN A 73 32.88 -2.87 -3.52
N ASN A 74 32.95 -3.07 -4.84
CA ASN A 74 32.44 -2.13 -5.84
C ASN A 74 30.91 -2.00 -5.76
N TYR A 75 30.18 -3.11 -5.61
CA TYR A 75 28.73 -3.08 -5.40
C TYR A 75 28.37 -2.33 -4.12
N GLU A 76 29.03 -2.61 -2.99
CA GLU A 76 28.79 -1.91 -1.73
C GLU A 76 28.98 -0.40 -1.84
N ALA A 77 30.08 0.04 -2.45
CA ALA A 77 30.37 1.46 -2.61
C ALA A 77 29.30 2.16 -3.47
N ARG A 78 28.95 1.58 -4.62
CA ARG A 78 28.00 2.17 -5.57
C ARG A 78 26.55 2.07 -5.11
N ILE A 79 26.14 0.97 -4.47
CA ILE A 79 24.80 0.85 -3.89
C ILE A 79 24.64 1.85 -2.73
N SER A 80 25.68 2.10 -1.94
CA SER A 80 25.64 3.10 -0.87
C SER A 80 25.47 4.54 -1.39
N SER A 81 25.80 4.81 -2.65
CA SER A 81 25.50 6.07 -3.35
C SER A 81 24.20 6.01 -4.18
N ALA A 82 23.36 5.00 -3.93
CA ALA A 82 22.11 4.76 -4.65
C ALA A 82 22.26 4.60 -6.18
N ASP A 83 23.39 4.07 -6.65
CA ASP A 83 23.62 3.83 -8.07
C ASP A 83 22.68 2.73 -8.60
N LEU A 84 21.76 3.14 -9.49
CA LEU A 84 20.73 2.26 -10.02
C LEU A 84 21.30 1.10 -10.85
N ALA A 85 22.35 1.35 -11.64
CA ALA A 85 22.94 0.33 -12.51
C ALA A 85 23.73 -0.70 -11.68
N ALA A 86 24.42 -0.25 -10.63
CA ALA A 86 25.11 -1.15 -9.72
C ALA A 86 24.12 -2.01 -8.92
N ALA A 87 23.03 -1.42 -8.42
CA ALA A 87 21.98 -2.12 -7.71
C ALA A 87 21.34 -3.21 -8.59
N ASP A 88 20.92 -2.87 -9.81
CA ASP A 88 20.33 -3.83 -10.76
C ASP A 88 21.33 -4.93 -11.15
N SER A 89 22.60 -4.58 -11.37
CA SER A 89 23.65 -5.56 -11.70
C SER A 89 23.91 -6.52 -10.55
N TYR A 90 23.95 -6.03 -9.31
CA TYR A 90 24.11 -6.87 -8.11
C TYR A 90 22.94 -7.86 -7.95
N LEU A 91 21.70 -7.41 -8.16
CA LEU A 91 20.52 -8.28 -8.07
C LEU A 91 20.47 -9.39 -9.14
N LYS A 92 21.18 -9.21 -10.25
CA LYS A 92 21.33 -10.20 -11.33
C LYS A 92 22.54 -11.11 -11.15
N ASP A 93 23.42 -10.80 -10.20
CA ASP A 93 24.62 -11.58 -9.90
C ASP A 93 24.32 -12.69 -8.87
N PHE A 94 23.49 -13.65 -9.30
CA PHE A 94 23.00 -14.73 -8.42
C PHE A 94 24.12 -15.53 -7.76
N ALA A 95 25.23 -15.76 -8.47
CA ALA A 95 26.37 -16.50 -7.94
C ALA A 95 27.03 -15.79 -6.75
N LEU A 96 27.24 -14.47 -6.85
CA LEU A 96 27.78 -13.67 -5.76
C LEU A 96 26.79 -13.56 -4.60
N LEU A 97 25.51 -13.35 -4.90
CA LEU A 97 24.43 -13.28 -3.93
C LEU A 97 24.31 -14.56 -3.10
N ASP A 98 24.27 -15.72 -3.76
CA ASP A 98 24.15 -17.03 -3.10
C ASP A 98 25.38 -17.30 -2.22
N LYS A 99 26.58 -16.98 -2.73
CA LYS A 99 27.82 -17.12 -1.97
C LYS A 99 27.82 -16.22 -0.74
N LEU A 100 27.44 -14.95 -0.90
CA LEU A 100 27.39 -13.98 0.19
C LEU A 100 26.33 -14.37 1.22
N ALA A 101 25.17 -14.87 0.80
CA ALA A 101 24.13 -15.35 1.70
C ALA A 101 24.59 -16.52 2.58
N VAL A 102 25.51 -17.35 2.09
CA VAL A 102 26.13 -18.43 2.88
C VAL A 102 27.24 -17.90 3.78
N SER A 103 28.11 -17.03 3.27
CA SER A 103 29.31 -16.58 4.01
C SER A 103 29.04 -15.48 5.04
N ASP A 104 28.10 -14.57 4.73
CA ASP A 104 27.72 -13.42 5.55
C ASP A 104 26.23 -13.05 5.28
N PRO A 105 25.29 -13.80 5.88
CA PRO A 105 23.85 -13.64 5.61
C PRO A 105 23.32 -12.25 6.00
N VAL A 106 23.87 -11.62 7.05
CA VAL A 106 23.46 -10.28 7.48
C VAL A 106 23.83 -9.24 6.42
N LYS A 107 25.06 -9.32 5.91
CA LYS A 107 25.54 -8.44 4.85
C LYS A 107 24.81 -8.68 3.52
N ALA A 108 24.56 -9.95 3.16
CA ALA A 108 23.78 -10.29 1.99
C ALA A 108 22.39 -9.65 2.03
N ALA A 109 21.71 -9.77 3.16
CA ALA A 109 20.37 -9.23 3.40
C ALA A 109 20.35 -7.70 3.34
N ASP A 110 21.29 -7.02 3.99
CA ASP A 110 21.38 -5.56 3.98
C ASP A 110 21.69 -5.00 2.58
N LEU A 111 22.67 -5.58 1.88
CA LEU A 111 23.04 -5.13 0.53
C LEU A 111 21.92 -5.39 -0.49
N ARG A 112 21.26 -6.56 -0.40
CA ARG A 112 20.10 -6.89 -1.22
C ARG A 112 18.94 -5.94 -1.00
N SER A 113 18.59 -5.67 0.26
CA SER A 113 17.51 -4.73 0.60
C SER A 113 17.78 -3.31 0.07
N LYS A 114 19.02 -2.81 0.17
CA LYS A 114 19.41 -1.51 -0.41
C LYS A 114 19.27 -1.52 -1.94
N ALA A 115 19.77 -2.56 -2.60
CA ALA A 115 19.72 -2.67 -4.06
C ALA A 115 18.26 -2.77 -4.57
N GLU A 116 17.45 -3.65 -3.96
CA GLU A 116 16.03 -3.81 -4.27
C GLU A 116 15.27 -2.49 -4.10
N ALA A 117 15.51 -1.77 -2.99
CA ALA A 117 14.88 -0.47 -2.75
C ALA A 117 15.25 0.59 -3.81
N VAL A 118 16.52 0.67 -4.22
CA VAL A 118 16.97 1.61 -5.26
C VAL A 118 16.33 1.29 -6.62
N VAL A 119 16.33 0.02 -7.02
CA VAL A 119 15.73 -0.43 -8.29
C VAL A 119 14.22 -0.23 -8.30
N GLU A 120 13.54 -0.58 -7.21
CA GLU A 120 12.10 -0.41 -7.06
C GLU A 120 11.72 1.08 -7.05
N TYR A 121 12.48 1.93 -6.36
CA TYR A 121 12.24 3.36 -6.32
C TYR A 121 12.44 4.00 -7.71
N GLY A 122 13.49 3.61 -8.43
CA GLY A 122 13.66 4.02 -9.83
C GLY A 122 12.46 3.62 -10.69
N SER A 123 11.97 2.39 -10.55
CA SER A 123 10.80 1.90 -11.27
C SER A 123 9.52 2.63 -10.89
N LEU A 124 9.34 3.00 -9.62
CA LEU A 124 8.23 3.83 -9.16
C LEU A 124 8.22 5.19 -9.87
N LEU A 125 9.38 5.84 -9.97
CA LEU A 125 9.50 7.14 -10.61
C LEU A 125 9.33 7.05 -12.14
N ASP A 126 9.78 5.96 -12.78
CA ASP A 126 9.64 5.75 -14.24
C ASP A 126 8.19 5.54 -14.69
N ARG A 127 7.28 5.15 -13.78
CA ARG A 127 5.85 5.00 -14.10
C ARG A 127 5.28 6.29 -14.72
N ASN A 128 4.33 6.11 -15.63
CA ASN A 128 3.62 7.22 -16.27
C ASN A 128 2.60 7.85 -15.32
N TRP A 129 3.07 8.76 -14.47
CA TRP A 129 2.26 9.54 -13.55
C TRP A 129 1.73 10.80 -14.26
N PRO A 130 0.42 10.92 -14.55
CA PRO A 130 -0.14 12.19 -15.00
C PRO A 130 -0.15 13.22 -13.85
N ALA A 131 -0.19 14.51 -14.18
CA ALA A 131 -0.22 15.58 -13.18
C ALA A 131 -1.40 15.44 -12.18
N SER A 132 -2.54 14.91 -12.63
CA SER A 132 -3.70 14.62 -11.77
C SER A 132 -3.46 13.52 -10.72
N GLN A 133 -2.35 12.79 -10.80
CA GLN A 133 -1.94 11.75 -9.86
C GLN A 133 -0.72 12.16 -9.02
N GLU A 134 -0.37 13.44 -8.97
CA GLU A 134 0.71 13.95 -8.12
C GLU A 134 0.59 13.47 -6.66
N ARG A 135 -0.62 13.54 -6.09
CA ARG A 135 -0.87 13.05 -4.73
C ARG A 135 -0.54 11.57 -4.60
N ASN A 136 -0.97 10.75 -5.55
CA ASN A 136 -0.74 9.31 -5.51
C ASN A 136 0.76 8.98 -5.61
N LEU A 137 1.52 9.70 -6.43
CA LEU A 137 2.98 9.58 -6.46
C LEU A 137 3.60 10.01 -5.12
N SER A 138 3.15 11.13 -4.55
CA SER A 138 3.61 11.60 -3.25
C SER A 138 3.37 10.59 -2.12
N GLU A 139 2.18 9.98 -2.08
CA GLU A 139 1.84 8.92 -1.12
C GLU A 139 2.75 7.70 -1.30
N ALA A 140 2.94 7.24 -2.54
CA ALA A 140 3.82 6.11 -2.83
C ALA A 140 5.28 6.40 -2.41
N MET A 141 5.77 7.61 -2.64
CA MET A 141 7.11 8.03 -2.21
C MET A 141 7.23 8.10 -0.69
N ALA A 142 6.21 8.61 0.02
CA ALA A 142 6.22 8.76 1.47
C ALA A 142 6.30 7.43 2.25
N LEU A 143 5.94 6.32 1.61
CA LEU A 143 6.13 4.97 2.17
C LEU A 143 7.59 4.54 2.16
N ARG A 144 8.38 5.06 1.22
CA ARG A 144 9.75 4.63 0.95
C ARG A 144 10.78 5.60 1.52
N LEU A 145 10.45 6.89 1.58
CA LEU A 145 11.31 7.95 2.10
C LEU A 145 11.15 8.14 3.61
N THR A 146 11.36 7.08 4.38
CA THR A 146 11.34 7.12 5.85
C THR A 146 12.75 7.01 6.41
N ASP A 147 12.96 7.48 7.64
CA ASP A 147 14.26 7.48 8.33
C ASP A 147 14.84 6.07 8.49
N GLN A 148 13.98 5.06 8.58
CA GLN A 148 14.36 3.65 8.77
C GLN A 148 14.37 2.83 7.47
N SER A 149 14.07 3.46 6.34
CA SER A 149 14.02 2.79 5.05
C SER A 149 15.40 2.36 4.57
N PRO A 150 15.49 1.34 3.68
CA PRO A 150 16.73 1.05 2.98
C PRO A 150 17.23 2.25 2.14
N LEU A 151 16.32 3.11 1.67
CA LEU A 151 16.64 4.34 0.96
C LEU A 151 17.37 5.37 1.85
N ALA A 152 17.08 5.41 3.16
CA ALA A 152 17.82 6.26 4.10
C ALA A 152 19.28 5.81 4.25
N LYS A 153 19.51 4.49 4.27
CA LYS A 153 20.86 3.90 4.36
C LYS A 153 21.74 4.18 3.14
N VAL A 154 21.15 4.56 2.00
CA VAL A 154 21.86 4.97 0.78
C VAL A 154 21.78 6.47 0.53
N GLY A 155 21.33 7.24 1.53
CA GLY A 155 21.31 8.70 1.50
C GLY A 155 20.18 9.32 0.67
N LEU A 156 19.13 8.59 0.28
CA LEU A 156 17.99 9.15 -0.46
C LEU A 156 16.83 9.61 0.44
N ALA A 157 16.82 9.19 1.70
CA ALA A 157 15.82 9.54 2.70
C ALA A 157 16.54 10.01 3.99
N PRO A 158 15.85 10.70 4.91
CA PRO A 158 14.44 11.10 4.84
C PRO A 158 14.15 12.38 4.07
N GLU A 159 15.18 13.16 3.74
CA GLU A 159 15.07 14.43 3.01
C GLU A 159 14.56 14.21 1.57
N PRO A 160 13.29 14.51 1.26
CA PRO A 160 12.69 14.08 0.01
C PRO A 160 13.26 14.82 -1.22
N GLU A 161 13.84 16.02 -1.03
CA GLU A 161 14.58 16.76 -2.05
C GLU A 161 15.74 15.98 -2.66
N LYS A 162 16.36 15.04 -1.94
CA LYS A 162 17.46 14.20 -2.47
C LYS A 162 17.01 13.35 -3.65
N THR A 163 15.71 13.04 -3.74
CA THR A 163 15.10 12.41 -4.93
C THR A 163 15.32 13.22 -6.20
N LEU A 164 15.29 14.55 -6.12
CA LEU A 164 15.43 15.42 -7.29
C LEU A 164 16.85 15.40 -7.84
N ALA A 165 17.85 15.48 -6.95
CA ALA A 165 19.26 15.37 -7.31
C ALA A 165 19.58 13.98 -7.90
N TRP A 166 19.11 12.93 -7.22
CA TRP A 166 19.27 11.55 -7.68
C TRP A 166 18.62 11.30 -9.04
N ALA A 167 17.40 11.80 -9.26
CA ALA A 167 16.73 11.67 -10.54
C ALA A 167 17.43 12.44 -11.66
N ALA A 168 18.01 13.61 -11.36
CA ALA A 168 18.82 14.36 -12.33
C ALA A 168 20.08 13.59 -12.73
N GLU A 169 20.73 12.91 -11.78
CA GLU A 169 21.95 12.14 -12.03
C GLU A 169 21.67 10.83 -12.81
N TYR A 170 20.69 10.03 -12.35
CA TYR A 170 20.51 8.66 -12.83
C TYR A 170 19.38 8.47 -13.85
N LYS A 171 18.44 9.42 -13.98
CA LYS A 171 17.23 9.26 -14.81
C LYS A 171 17.07 10.29 -15.91
N ASN A 172 17.55 11.52 -15.71
CA ASN A 172 17.48 12.61 -16.71
C ASN A 172 16.05 12.88 -17.22
N TYR A 173 15.07 12.99 -16.32
CA TYR A 173 13.68 13.22 -16.70
C TYR A 173 13.46 14.58 -17.39
N GLY A 174 12.51 14.61 -18.35
CA GLY A 174 12.08 15.85 -19.00
C GLY A 174 11.38 16.83 -18.05
N ALA A 175 11.30 18.10 -18.46
CA ALA A 175 10.84 19.21 -17.61
C ALA A 175 9.47 18.97 -16.93
N ALA A 176 8.49 18.43 -17.66
CA ALA A 176 7.16 18.16 -17.11
C ALA A 176 7.20 17.13 -15.95
N LYS A 177 7.98 16.05 -16.12
CA LYS A 177 8.15 15.03 -15.10
C LYS A 177 8.94 15.56 -13.90
N THR A 178 9.96 16.37 -14.14
CA THR A 178 10.73 17.04 -13.08
C THR A 178 9.85 18.00 -12.26
N ALA A 179 8.96 18.76 -12.91
CA ALA A 179 8.00 19.61 -12.22
C ALA A 179 7.01 18.78 -11.37
N LEU A 180 6.50 17.68 -11.90
CA LEU A 180 5.67 16.74 -11.15
C LEU A 180 6.39 16.17 -9.93
N LEU A 181 7.66 15.76 -10.08
CA LEU A 181 8.46 15.25 -8.96
C LEU A 181 8.66 16.32 -7.89
N LYS A 182 8.99 17.57 -8.27
CA LYS A 182 9.12 18.69 -7.33
C LYS A 182 7.84 18.90 -6.51
N ARG A 183 6.67 18.87 -7.14
CA ARG A 183 5.40 18.96 -6.41
C ARG A 183 5.12 17.71 -5.56
N SER A 184 5.43 16.51 -6.07
CA SER A 184 5.21 15.25 -5.36
C SER A 184 6.09 15.08 -4.11
N VAL A 185 7.33 15.58 -4.11
CA VAL A 185 8.18 15.67 -2.89
C VAL A 185 7.77 16.82 -1.96
N ARG A 186 6.71 17.57 -2.32
CA ARG A 186 6.27 18.77 -1.63
C ARG A 186 7.39 19.78 -1.47
N ASN A 187 8.20 19.98 -2.51
CA ASN A 187 9.25 20.99 -2.47
C ASN A 187 8.62 22.37 -2.26
N TRP A 188 9.14 23.16 -1.31
CA TRP A 188 8.56 24.45 -0.92
C TRP A 188 8.27 25.36 -2.13
N ASP A 189 9.28 25.57 -2.97
CA ASP A 189 9.17 26.48 -4.11
C ASP A 189 8.17 25.98 -5.16
N ALA A 190 7.93 24.67 -5.24
CA ALA A 190 6.95 24.12 -6.17
C ALA A 190 5.51 24.18 -5.66
N ILE A 191 5.30 24.13 -4.34
CA ILE A 191 3.97 24.15 -3.71
C ILE A 191 3.50 25.57 -3.45
N PHE A 192 4.42 26.45 -3.05
CA PHE A 192 4.12 27.83 -2.69
C PHE A 192 4.50 28.83 -3.79
N ALA A 193 4.82 28.36 -5.00
CA ALA A 193 5.08 29.21 -6.17
C ALA A 193 3.92 30.19 -6.40
N GLY A 194 4.23 31.49 -6.42
CA GLY A 194 3.24 32.53 -6.68
C GLY A 194 2.26 32.79 -5.53
N LEU A 195 2.49 32.18 -4.35
CA LEU A 195 1.73 32.48 -3.14
C LEU A 195 2.42 33.60 -2.34
N THR A 196 1.63 34.39 -1.63
CA THR A 196 2.10 35.49 -0.78
C THR A 196 1.89 35.14 0.69
N PHE A 197 2.92 35.32 1.52
CA PHE A 197 2.87 35.13 2.97
C PHE A 197 2.71 36.47 3.68
N SER A 198 1.51 36.73 4.21
CA SER A 198 1.20 37.96 4.93
C SER A 198 1.15 37.71 6.45
N PRO A 199 2.00 38.38 7.26
CA PRO A 199 1.97 38.19 8.70
C PRO A 199 0.71 38.81 9.31
N ARG A 200 0.10 38.09 10.26
CA ARG A 200 -1.04 38.53 11.06
C ARG A 200 -0.60 38.66 12.52
N TYR A 201 -0.67 39.88 13.05
CA TYR A 201 -0.31 40.17 14.43
C TYR A 201 -1.54 40.20 15.35
N ARG A 202 -1.40 39.67 16.57
CA ARG A 202 -2.38 39.78 17.65
C ARG A 202 -1.66 40.29 18.89
N TYR A 203 -2.12 41.42 19.45
CA TYR A 203 -1.50 42.07 20.61
C TYR A 203 0.01 42.36 20.43
N GLY A 204 0.43 42.72 19.22
CA GLY A 204 1.83 43.00 18.90
C GLY A 204 2.73 41.78 18.65
N ALA A 205 2.23 40.56 18.88
CA ALA A 205 2.93 39.31 18.56
C ALA A 205 2.46 38.73 17.22
N LEU A 206 3.36 38.13 16.45
CA LEU A 206 3.00 37.37 15.25
C LEU A 206 2.16 36.17 15.67
N ALA A 207 0.91 36.08 15.20
CA ALA A 207 -0.04 35.06 15.62
C ALA A 207 -0.42 34.10 14.48
N ALA A 208 -0.26 34.52 13.23
CA ALA A 208 -0.47 33.65 12.07
C ALA A 208 0.21 34.21 10.82
N TRP A 209 0.35 33.35 9.81
CA TRP A 209 0.59 33.73 8.42
C TRP A 209 -0.67 33.46 7.61
N GLU A 210 -1.12 34.45 6.86
CA GLU A 210 -2.11 34.27 5.82
C GLU A 210 -1.41 34.02 4.49
N VAL A 211 -1.70 32.88 3.87
CA VAL A 211 -1.12 32.49 2.59
C VAL A 211 -2.19 32.67 1.52
N THR A 212 -1.95 33.56 0.57
CA THR A 212 -2.89 33.88 -0.53
C THR A 212 -2.28 33.56 -1.88
N ASP A 213 -3.12 33.23 -2.86
CA ASP A 213 -2.70 33.13 -4.25
C ASP A 213 -2.58 34.50 -4.93
N SER A 214 -2.21 34.50 -6.22
CA SER A 214 -2.05 35.71 -7.04
C SER A 214 -3.35 36.52 -7.24
N THR A 215 -4.52 35.93 -6.95
CA THR A 215 -5.82 36.63 -6.97
C THR A 215 -6.18 37.25 -5.61
N GLY A 216 -5.33 37.06 -4.59
CA GLY A 216 -5.62 37.42 -3.21
C GLY A 216 -6.56 36.43 -2.50
N SER A 217 -6.92 35.33 -3.15
CA SER A 217 -7.75 34.30 -2.52
C SER A 217 -6.93 33.53 -1.50
N ARG A 218 -7.48 33.35 -0.30
CA ARG A 218 -6.83 32.57 0.76
C ARG A 218 -6.59 31.14 0.31
N PHE A 219 -5.33 30.74 0.28
CA PHE A 219 -4.87 29.36 0.08
C PHE A 219 -4.94 28.61 1.41
N MET A 220 -4.23 29.11 2.43
CA MET A 220 -4.27 28.56 3.80
C MET A 220 -3.97 29.62 4.86
N GLN A 221 -4.05 29.22 6.13
CA GLN A 221 -3.50 29.99 7.25
C GLN A 221 -2.65 29.08 8.10
N ILE A 222 -1.49 29.57 8.53
CA ILE A 222 -0.55 28.88 9.42
C ILE A 222 -0.59 29.63 10.74
N VAL A 223 -1.17 29.06 11.80
CA VAL A 223 -1.29 29.75 13.09
C VAL A 223 -0.16 29.40 14.05
N ASP A 224 0.06 30.27 15.05
CA ASP A 224 0.95 29.99 16.16
C ASP A 224 0.55 28.69 16.87
N GLY A 225 1.55 27.90 17.25
CA GLY A 225 1.41 26.53 17.77
C GLY A 225 1.43 25.42 16.71
N GLU A 226 1.37 25.74 15.41
CA GLU A 226 1.57 24.74 14.37
C GLU A 226 3.04 24.41 14.14
N VAL A 227 3.34 23.15 13.79
CA VAL A 227 4.71 22.67 13.60
C VAL A 227 5.52 23.49 12.58
N VAL A 228 4.87 23.94 11.50
CA VAL A 228 5.48 24.72 10.42
C VAL A 228 5.63 26.20 10.75
N PHE A 229 4.87 26.73 11.72
CA PHE A 229 4.91 28.16 12.05
C PHE A 229 6.31 28.62 12.50
N LYS A 230 6.80 29.72 11.92
CA LYS A 230 8.05 30.38 12.30
C LYS A 230 7.91 31.90 12.15
N ASN A 231 8.91 32.65 12.63
CA ASN A 231 8.89 34.11 12.65
C ASN A 231 9.13 34.77 11.29
N SER A 232 9.55 34.01 10.28
CA SER A 232 9.75 34.47 8.91
C SER A 232 9.42 33.37 7.90
N GLU A 233 9.12 33.74 6.65
CA GLU A 233 8.95 32.77 5.55
C GLU A 233 10.23 31.94 5.32
N ALA A 234 11.41 32.58 5.41
CA ALA A 234 12.69 31.91 5.23
C ALA A 234 12.90 30.81 6.29
N ASP A 235 12.55 31.07 7.55
CA ASP A 235 12.63 30.08 8.63
C ASP A 235 11.61 28.95 8.42
N MET A 236 10.40 29.26 7.94
CA MET A 236 9.40 28.23 7.59
C MET A 236 9.91 27.34 6.46
N LYS A 237 10.50 27.92 5.41
CA LYS A 237 11.10 27.18 4.29
C LYS A 237 12.26 26.29 4.76
N ALA A 238 13.14 26.81 5.62
CA ALA A 238 14.26 26.04 6.17
C ALA A 238 13.77 24.87 7.02
N PHE A 239 12.78 25.10 7.89
CA PHE A 239 12.17 24.04 8.70
C PHE A 239 11.41 23.01 7.85
N TRP A 240 10.69 23.46 6.82
CA TRP A 240 10.00 22.57 5.90
C TRP A 240 10.95 21.56 5.25
N ALA A 241 12.16 22.00 4.89
CA ALA A 241 13.20 21.14 4.32
C ALA A 241 13.63 20.01 5.27
N THR A 242 13.50 20.18 6.59
CA THR A 242 13.85 19.13 7.57
C THR A 242 12.73 18.11 7.80
N LEU A 243 11.51 18.39 7.34
CA LEU A 243 10.38 17.46 7.46
C LEU A 243 10.50 16.31 6.46
N THR A 244 10.16 15.10 6.91
CA THR A 244 9.93 13.93 6.05
C THR A 244 8.79 14.21 5.08
N LEU A 245 8.74 13.47 3.96
CA LEU A 245 7.62 13.60 3.03
C LEU A 245 6.25 13.27 3.67
N ARG A 246 6.24 12.33 4.62
CA ARG A 246 5.02 11.95 5.34
C ARG A 246 4.50 13.10 6.20
N GLU A 247 5.37 13.78 6.94
CA GLU A 247 4.98 14.95 7.75
C GLU A 247 4.43 16.08 6.90
N ARG A 248 5.08 16.36 5.75
CA ARG A 248 4.60 17.36 4.79
C ARG A 248 3.21 17.00 4.25
N ASN A 249 3.02 15.74 3.85
CA ASN A 249 1.71 15.26 3.38
C ASN A 249 0.63 15.35 4.46
N ASN A 250 0.95 14.95 5.70
CA ASN A 250 0.02 15.05 6.82
C ASN A 250 -0.38 16.49 7.11
N TYR A 251 0.58 17.43 7.09
CA TYR A 251 0.30 18.84 7.29
C TYR A 251 -0.59 19.41 6.19
N MET A 252 -0.27 19.15 4.91
CA MET A 252 -1.08 19.63 3.79
C MET A 252 -2.49 19.02 3.80
N ASN A 253 -2.60 17.73 4.11
CA ASN A 253 -3.89 17.04 4.26
C ASN A 253 -4.73 17.66 5.39
N LEU A 254 -4.12 17.93 6.55
CA LEU A 254 -4.81 18.61 7.67
C LEU A 254 -5.38 19.96 7.23
N LYS A 255 -4.59 20.78 6.52
CA LYS A 255 -5.04 22.08 6.00
C LYS A 255 -6.16 21.96 4.99
N ALA A 256 -6.04 21.00 4.06
CA ALA A 256 -7.08 20.72 3.09
C ALA A 256 -8.36 20.21 3.74
N GLY A 257 -8.25 19.38 4.77
CA GLY A 257 -9.37 18.87 5.57
C GLY A 257 -10.12 19.98 6.30
N GLN A 258 -9.39 20.89 6.98
CA GLN A 258 -9.98 22.07 7.63
C GLN A 258 -10.74 22.96 6.65
N LEU A 259 -10.19 23.17 5.44
CA LEU A 259 -10.87 23.90 4.38
C LEU A 259 -12.16 23.17 3.95
N LEU A 260 -12.09 21.85 3.72
CA LEU A 260 -13.25 21.05 3.34
C LEU A 260 -14.34 21.06 4.42
N ASP A 261 -13.96 20.94 5.70
CA ASP A 261 -14.89 21.01 6.83
C ASP A 261 -15.62 22.36 6.88
N GLY A 262 -14.88 23.46 6.65
CA GLY A 262 -15.46 24.79 6.52
C GLY A 262 -16.47 24.89 5.36
N LEU A 263 -16.16 24.30 4.21
CA LEU A 263 -17.05 24.28 3.04
C LEU A 263 -18.32 23.44 3.28
N ILE A 264 -18.18 22.28 3.93
CA ILE A 264 -19.31 21.39 4.26
C ILE A 264 -20.23 22.05 5.30
N GLY A 265 -19.64 22.67 6.34
CA GLY A 265 -20.39 23.26 7.45
C GLY A 265 -20.97 24.64 7.15
N SER A 266 -20.46 25.34 6.12
CA SER A 266 -20.97 26.66 5.76
C SER A 266 -22.38 26.54 5.16
N PRO A 267 -23.32 27.44 5.54
CA PRO A 267 -24.53 27.70 4.79
C PRO A 267 -24.17 27.94 3.33
N SER A 268 -24.38 26.97 2.45
CA SER A 268 -24.04 27.11 1.03
C SER A 268 -25.06 28.03 0.38
N GLY A 269 -24.86 29.33 0.56
CA GLY A 269 -25.56 30.38 -0.17
C GLY A 269 -24.93 30.49 -1.56
N SER A 270 -25.71 30.18 -2.59
CA SER A 270 -25.45 30.44 -4.03
C SER A 270 -24.46 29.55 -4.79
N ASP A 271 -24.64 29.57 -6.11
CA ASP A 271 -23.83 28.94 -7.17
C ASP A 271 -22.31 29.24 -7.07
N SER A 272 -21.92 30.19 -6.22
CA SER A 272 -20.51 30.51 -5.92
C SER A 272 -19.76 29.40 -5.18
N ALA A 273 -20.43 28.54 -4.42
CA ALA A 273 -19.78 27.43 -3.70
C ALA A 273 -19.18 26.39 -4.65
N TYR A 274 -19.83 26.11 -5.78
CA TYR A 274 -19.36 25.14 -6.77
C TYR A 274 -18.10 25.63 -7.49
N ALA A 275 -18.11 26.91 -7.90
CA ALA A 275 -16.94 27.58 -8.45
C ALA A 275 -15.80 27.65 -7.41
N ALA A 276 -16.14 27.90 -6.14
CA ALA A 276 -15.16 27.96 -5.06
C ALA A 276 -14.48 26.62 -4.78
N VAL A 277 -15.14 25.46 -4.98
CA VAL A 277 -14.47 24.15 -4.80
C VAL A 277 -13.50 23.84 -5.94
N ALA A 278 -13.92 24.10 -7.19
CA ALA A 278 -13.13 23.74 -8.37
C ALA A 278 -11.80 24.51 -8.47
N LEU A 279 -11.71 25.69 -7.85
CA LEU A 279 -10.55 26.57 -7.93
C LEU A 279 -9.57 26.42 -6.76
N ARG A 280 -9.87 25.58 -5.74
CA ARG A 280 -9.02 25.48 -4.53
C ARG A 280 -7.98 24.39 -4.69
N GLU A 281 -6.80 24.78 -5.14
CA GLU A 281 -5.66 23.88 -5.26
C GLU A 281 -5.33 23.13 -3.96
N LEU A 282 -5.54 23.74 -2.78
CA LEU A 282 -5.30 23.09 -1.49
C LEU A 282 -6.08 21.77 -1.32
N LEU A 283 -7.28 21.66 -1.89
CA LEU A 283 -8.10 20.44 -1.78
C LEU A 283 -7.50 19.24 -2.54
N SER A 284 -6.52 19.46 -3.43
CA SER A 284 -5.79 18.38 -4.11
C SER A 284 -4.85 17.60 -3.19
N TYR A 285 -4.55 18.13 -1.98
CA TYR A 285 -3.70 17.48 -0.98
C TYR A 285 -4.49 16.62 0.03
N LEU A 286 -5.81 16.51 -0.11
CA LEU A 286 -6.60 15.59 0.69
C LEU A 286 -6.15 14.14 0.44
N ASP A 287 -5.96 13.39 1.52
CA ASP A 287 -5.71 11.95 1.49
C ASP A 287 -6.89 11.16 0.87
N GLY A 288 -6.77 9.83 0.83
CA GLY A 288 -7.82 8.94 0.33
C GLY A 288 -9.21 9.25 0.95
N PRO A 289 -9.36 9.15 2.28
CA PRO A 289 -10.61 9.47 2.98
C PRO A 289 -11.13 10.89 2.73
N GLY A 290 -10.29 11.92 2.88
CA GLY A 290 -10.63 13.32 2.67
C GLY A 290 -11.09 13.59 1.24
N TYR A 291 -10.41 13.02 0.25
CA TYR A 291 -10.82 13.14 -1.15
C TYR A 291 -12.13 12.40 -1.45
N GLY A 292 -12.40 11.29 -0.75
CA GLY A 292 -13.70 10.62 -0.75
C GLY A 292 -14.81 11.55 -0.23
N ARG A 293 -14.56 12.26 0.87
CA ARG A 293 -15.48 13.28 1.42
C ARG A 293 -15.71 14.42 0.44
N LEU A 294 -14.65 14.94 -0.18
CA LEU A 294 -14.76 15.99 -1.21
C LEU A 294 -15.61 15.53 -2.39
N LYS A 295 -15.38 14.33 -2.93
CA LYS A 295 -16.18 13.76 -4.02
C LYS A 295 -17.66 13.62 -3.64
N LYS A 296 -17.94 13.16 -2.41
CA LYS A 296 -19.30 13.11 -1.87
C LYS A 296 -19.92 14.50 -1.84
N TYR A 297 -19.23 15.48 -1.28
CA TYR A 297 -19.69 16.87 -1.21
C TYR A 297 -20.01 17.46 -2.60
N ILE A 298 -19.11 17.28 -3.58
CA ILE A 298 -19.35 17.70 -4.97
C ILE A 298 -20.58 17.01 -5.57
N ALA A 299 -20.72 15.70 -5.35
CA ALA A 299 -21.88 14.95 -5.84
C ALA A 299 -23.19 15.41 -5.19
N GLN A 300 -23.16 15.74 -3.89
CA GLN A 300 -24.28 16.29 -3.13
C GLN A 300 -24.73 17.65 -3.69
N MET A 301 -23.79 18.57 -3.91
CA MET A 301 -24.08 19.86 -4.56
C MET A 301 -24.69 19.66 -5.96
N ALA A 302 -24.09 18.80 -6.78
CA ALA A 302 -24.62 18.52 -8.12
C ALA A 302 -26.03 17.91 -8.09
N ALA A 303 -26.33 17.08 -7.09
CA ALA A 303 -27.65 16.49 -6.92
C ALA A 303 -28.70 17.54 -6.55
N VAL A 304 -28.35 18.47 -5.64
CA VAL A 304 -29.22 19.60 -5.29
C VAL A 304 -29.53 20.46 -6.51
N GLU A 305 -28.52 20.86 -7.28
CA GLU A 305 -28.73 21.70 -8.48
C GLU A 305 -29.63 21.01 -9.53
N ILE A 306 -29.47 19.71 -9.74
CA ILE A 306 -30.35 18.94 -10.64
C ILE A 306 -31.79 18.89 -10.11
N ALA A 307 -31.97 18.83 -8.79
CA ALA A 307 -33.30 18.74 -8.19
C ALA A 307 -34.03 20.09 -8.16
N ARG A 308 -33.32 21.23 -8.08
CA ARG A 308 -33.90 22.57 -7.90
C ARG A 308 -35.05 22.92 -8.87
N PRO A 309 -34.97 22.63 -10.19
CA PRO A 309 -36.06 22.94 -11.13
C PRO A 309 -37.40 22.25 -10.80
N GLU A 310 -37.39 21.18 -10.00
CA GLU A 310 -38.58 20.42 -9.62
C GLU A 310 -39.36 21.04 -8.44
N PHE A 311 -38.85 22.11 -7.82
CA PHE A 311 -39.40 22.68 -6.59
C PHE A 311 -39.95 24.10 -6.81
N SER A 312 -41.05 24.42 -6.11
CA SER A 312 -41.62 25.77 -6.10
C SER A 312 -40.69 26.77 -5.39
N PRO A 313 -40.81 28.09 -5.69
CA PRO A 313 -40.02 29.12 -5.01
C PRO A 313 -40.10 29.07 -3.47
N GLY A 314 -41.28 28.75 -2.93
CA GLY A 314 -41.48 28.62 -1.48
C GLY A 314 -40.79 27.39 -0.87
N GLN A 315 -40.61 26.31 -1.64
CA GLN A 315 -39.81 25.15 -1.21
C GLN A 315 -38.31 25.46 -1.29
N LEU A 316 -37.86 26.10 -2.37
CA LEU A 316 -36.47 26.53 -2.54
C LEU A 316 -36.02 27.52 -1.46
N ALA A 317 -36.92 28.40 -1.02
CA ALA A 317 -36.64 29.32 0.09
C ALA A 317 -36.30 28.60 1.42
N LYS A 318 -36.77 27.36 1.62
CA LYS A 318 -36.43 26.54 2.80
C LYS A 318 -35.06 25.87 2.71
N LEU A 319 -34.52 25.71 1.50
CA LEU A 319 -33.19 25.17 1.25
C LEU A 319 -32.12 26.25 1.35
N LYS A 320 -32.50 27.50 1.07
CA LYS A 320 -31.61 28.65 1.14
C LYS A 320 -30.93 28.70 2.51
N ASP A 321 -29.62 28.96 2.49
CA ASP A 321 -28.79 29.13 3.67
C ASP A 321 -28.74 27.89 4.60
N GLN A 322 -29.12 26.71 4.09
CA GLN A 322 -28.91 25.44 4.79
C GLN A 322 -27.60 24.79 4.34
N PRO A 323 -26.88 24.07 5.23
CA PRO A 323 -25.79 23.19 4.82
C PRO A 323 -26.25 22.15 3.79
N ILE A 324 -25.36 21.71 2.91
CA ILE A 324 -25.74 20.84 1.77
C ILE A 324 -26.42 19.54 2.20
N GLU A 325 -25.98 18.95 3.32
CA GLU A 325 -26.56 17.72 3.86
C GLU A 325 -28.00 17.93 4.31
N GLN A 326 -28.29 19.09 4.91
CA GLN A 326 -29.63 19.47 5.31
C GLN A 326 -30.52 19.77 4.10
N GLN A 327 -29.97 20.39 3.05
CA GLN A 327 -30.70 20.58 1.79
C GLN A 327 -31.13 19.24 1.20
N LEU A 328 -30.21 18.26 1.13
CA LEU A 328 -30.51 16.92 0.63
C LEU A 328 -31.55 16.18 1.48
N TYR A 329 -31.49 16.32 2.80
CA TYR A 329 -32.48 15.74 3.70
C TYR A 329 -33.89 16.31 3.45
N LEU A 330 -34.00 17.64 3.32
CA LEU A 330 -35.26 18.31 3.03
C LEU A 330 -35.81 17.95 1.64
N LEU A 331 -34.93 17.86 0.64
CA LEU A 331 -35.28 17.43 -0.71
C LEU A 331 -35.79 15.99 -0.76
N GLY A 332 -35.10 15.04 -0.11
CA GLY A 332 -35.53 13.65 -0.03
C GLY A 332 -36.93 13.53 0.58
N ARG A 333 -37.17 14.18 1.72
CA ARG A 333 -38.49 14.20 2.37
C ARG A 333 -39.59 14.82 1.49
N ALA A 334 -39.21 15.80 0.67
CA ALA A 334 -40.15 16.44 -0.23
C ALA A 334 -40.52 15.51 -1.40
N PHE A 335 -39.57 14.75 -1.96
CA PHE A 335 -39.85 13.71 -2.95
C PHE A 335 -40.78 12.63 -2.38
N ASP A 336 -40.47 12.09 -1.19
CA ASP A 336 -41.25 11.03 -0.51
C ASP A 336 -42.75 11.37 -0.33
N LYS A 337 -43.08 12.66 -0.25
CA LYS A 337 -44.43 13.16 0.04
C LYS A 337 -45.12 13.83 -1.15
N SER A 338 -44.45 13.91 -2.30
CA SER A 338 -44.95 14.70 -3.43
C SER A 338 -45.65 13.84 -4.48
N GLU A 339 -46.59 14.45 -5.20
CA GLU A 339 -47.13 13.89 -6.45
C GLU A 339 -46.18 14.13 -7.65
N ILE A 340 -44.92 14.53 -7.42
CA ILE A 340 -43.93 14.82 -8.48
C ILE A 340 -43.51 13.51 -9.14
N ARG A 341 -44.34 13.04 -10.08
CA ARG A 341 -44.17 11.76 -10.80
C ARG A 341 -43.08 11.79 -11.88
N GLY A 342 -42.34 12.89 -12.04
CA GLY A 342 -41.49 13.17 -13.19
C GLY A 342 -39.99 12.87 -13.04
N ALA A 343 -39.45 12.85 -11.82
CA ALA A 343 -38.00 12.96 -11.62
C ALA A 343 -37.36 11.77 -10.86
N VAL A 344 -37.78 10.53 -11.15
CA VAL A 344 -37.26 9.30 -10.52
C VAL A 344 -35.72 9.24 -10.50
N ALA A 345 -35.05 9.84 -11.50
CA ALA A 345 -33.59 9.94 -11.54
C ALA A 345 -33.01 10.94 -10.52
N ALA A 346 -33.64 12.10 -10.34
CA ALA A 346 -33.22 13.11 -9.37
C ALA A 346 -33.48 12.63 -7.94
N GLU A 347 -34.68 12.11 -7.67
CA GLU A 347 -35.07 11.50 -6.39
C GLU A 347 -34.04 10.44 -5.95
N ARG A 348 -33.78 9.44 -6.79
CA ARG A 348 -32.81 8.37 -6.47
C ARG A 348 -31.40 8.89 -6.24
N LYS A 349 -31.00 9.94 -6.96
CA LYS A 349 -29.69 10.57 -6.77
C LYS A 349 -29.62 11.26 -5.40
N ILE A 350 -30.68 11.98 -5.01
CA ILE A 350 -30.81 12.57 -3.68
C ILE A 350 -30.79 11.47 -2.60
N ASP A 351 -31.58 10.41 -2.74
CA ASP A 351 -31.64 9.29 -1.80
C ASP A 351 -30.31 8.58 -1.59
N SER A 352 -29.51 8.44 -2.66
CA SER A 352 -28.19 7.85 -2.55
C SER A 352 -27.21 8.68 -1.74
N LEU A 353 -27.41 10.00 -1.65
CA LEU A 353 -26.44 10.97 -1.12
C LEU A 353 -26.86 11.60 0.21
N ARG A 354 -28.16 11.59 0.53
CA ARG A 354 -28.69 12.07 1.82
C ARG A 354 -28.38 11.10 2.96
N GLN A 355 -28.53 11.60 4.17
CA GLN A 355 -28.50 10.77 5.39
C GLN A 355 -29.75 9.88 5.48
N SER A 356 -29.62 8.75 6.17
CA SER A 356 -30.73 7.84 6.47
C SER A 356 -31.80 8.50 7.35
N GLN A 357 -33.06 8.30 6.99
CA GLN A 357 -34.23 8.61 7.81
C GLN A 357 -34.48 7.49 8.86
N PRO A 358 -35.31 7.74 9.89
CA PRO A 358 -35.74 6.69 10.80
C PRO A 358 -36.31 5.47 10.05
N GLY A 359 -35.82 4.28 10.39
CA GLY A 359 -36.20 3.02 9.72
C GLY A 359 -35.32 2.64 8.53
N GLU A 360 -34.51 3.55 7.99
CA GLU A 360 -33.47 3.27 6.98
C GLU A 360 -32.10 2.98 7.63
N THR A 361 -31.99 3.16 8.94
CA THR A 361 -30.81 2.82 9.73
C THR A 361 -30.90 1.39 10.27
N LEU A 362 -29.76 0.68 10.28
CA LEU A 362 -29.66 -0.64 10.87
C LEU A 362 -29.16 -0.53 12.31
N SER A 363 -29.94 -1.06 13.26
CA SER A 363 -29.49 -1.22 14.65
C SER A 363 -28.37 -2.27 14.75
N PRO A 364 -27.61 -2.33 15.86
CA PRO A 364 -26.62 -3.39 16.06
C PRO A 364 -27.19 -4.81 15.93
N LEU A 365 -28.41 -5.05 16.44
CA LEU A 365 -29.11 -6.34 16.30
C LEU A 365 -29.48 -6.64 14.84
N ASN A 366 -29.96 -5.63 14.11
CA ASN A 366 -30.28 -5.76 12.68
C ASN A 366 -29.02 -6.09 11.86
N ASN A 367 -27.88 -5.47 12.19
CA ASN A 367 -26.60 -5.75 11.55
C ASN A 367 -26.18 -7.22 11.76
N GLN A 368 -26.27 -7.73 12.99
CA GLN A 368 -25.92 -9.14 13.28
C GLN A 368 -26.83 -10.11 12.52
N MET A 369 -28.13 -9.86 12.51
CA MET A 369 -29.09 -10.70 11.79
C MET A 369 -28.84 -10.67 10.28
N LEU A 370 -28.69 -9.47 9.70
CA LEU A 370 -28.42 -9.32 8.26
C LEU A 370 -27.10 -9.97 7.86
N ALA A 371 -26.04 -9.82 8.67
CA ALA A 371 -24.74 -10.43 8.42
C ALA A 371 -24.83 -11.96 8.32
N SER A 372 -25.59 -12.60 9.22
CA SER A 372 -25.85 -14.05 9.17
C SER A 372 -26.58 -14.47 7.89
N MET A 373 -27.61 -13.70 7.49
CA MET A 373 -28.35 -13.96 6.25
C MET A 373 -27.48 -13.78 5.00
N LEU A 374 -26.64 -12.73 4.97
CA LEU A 374 -25.71 -12.45 3.86
C LEU A 374 -24.63 -13.52 3.74
N GLY A 375 -24.08 -14.03 4.85
CA GLY A 375 -23.08 -15.11 4.81
C GLY A 375 -23.56 -16.34 4.04
N SER A 376 -24.83 -16.70 4.18
CA SER A 376 -25.42 -17.80 3.41
C SER A 376 -25.78 -17.41 1.97
N ALA A 377 -26.34 -16.22 1.77
CA ALA A 377 -26.82 -15.76 0.46
C ALA A 377 -25.68 -15.47 -0.53
N MET A 378 -24.58 -14.88 -0.06
CA MET A 378 -23.49 -14.42 -0.92
C MET A 378 -22.73 -15.58 -1.56
N ILE A 379 -22.49 -16.67 -0.84
CA ILE A 379 -21.85 -17.88 -1.40
C ILE A 379 -22.69 -18.48 -2.53
N ALA A 380 -24.01 -18.52 -2.36
CA ALA A 380 -24.91 -19.00 -3.41
C ALA A 380 -24.90 -18.06 -4.63
N GLU A 381 -24.84 -16.75 -4.41
CA GLU A 381 -24.87 -15.72 -5.45
C GLU A 381 -23.60 -15.66 -6.31
N VAL A 382 -22.43 -15.95 -5.75
CA VAL A 382 -21.18 -15.87 -6.52
C VAL A 382 -20.98 -17.04 -7.50
N ARG A 383 -21.60 -18.18 -7.23
CA ARG A 383 -21.51 -19.38 -8.09
C ARG A 383 -21.93 -19.13 -9.53
N GLY A 384 -21.40 -19.93 -10.46
CA GLY A 384 -21.70 -19.83 -11.90
C GLY A 384 -20.82 -18.83 -12.64
N THR A 385 -19.75 -18.36 -12.01
CA THR A 385 -18.67 -17.56 -12.59
C THR A 385 -17.33 -18.22 -12.27
N VAL A 386 -16.29 -18.00 -13.07
CA VAL A 386 -14.97 -18.57 -12.80
C VAL A 386 -14.44 -18.09 -11.44
N ALA A 387 -14.52 -16.78 -11.18
CA ALA A 387 -14.08 -16.19 -9.92
C ALA A 387 -14.90 -16.69 -8.72
N GLY A 388 -16.24 -16.72 -8.86
CA GLY A 388 -17.10 -17.12 -7.76
C GLY A 388 -17.12 -18.63 -7.46
N ASP A 389 -16.92 -19.48 -8.48
CA ASP A 389 -16.75 -20.93 -8.27
C ASP A 389 -15.46 -21.23 -7.50
N LYS A 390 -14.40 -20.44 -7.74
CA LYS A 390 -13.14 -20.54 -6.98
C LYS A 390 -13.34 -20.22 -5.50
N LEU A 391 -14.05 -19.14 -5.18
CA LEU A 391 -14.42 -18.79 -3.79
C LEU A 391 -15.31 -19.86 -3.16
N ALA A 392 -16.34 -20.31 -3.88
CA ALA A 392 -17.24 -21.33 -3.39
C ALA A 392 -16.50 -22.63 -3.03
N LYS A 393 -15.49 -23.00 -3.83
CA LYS A 393 -14.60 -24.14 -3.53
C LYS A 393 -13.75 -23.90 -2.28
N PHE A 394 -13.21 -22.70 -2.11
CA PHE A 394 -12.42 -22.34 -0.92
C PHE A 394 -13.25 -22.48 0.37
N TYR A 395 -14.45 -21.91 0.40
CA TYR A 395 -15.35 -22.04 1.56
C TYR A 395 -15.87 -23.46 1.76
N ALA A 396 -16.11 -24.22 0.69
CA ALA A 396 -16.47 -25.64 0.78
C ALA A 396 -15.34 -26.52 1.35
N ALA A 397 -14.09 -26.08 1.27
CA ALA A 397 -12.93 -26.76 1.85
C ALA A 397 -12.76 -26.52 3.37
N GLY A 398 -13.69 -25.81 4.01
CA GLY A 398 -13.72 -25.62 5.47
C GLY A 398 -13.36 -24.21 5.94
N ALA A 399 -12.99 -23.29 5.05
CA ALA A 399 -12.85 -21.88 5.41
C ALA A 399 -14.20 -21.31 5.85
N LYS A 400 -14.21 -20.47 6.88
CA LYS A 400 -15.43 -19.84 7.40
C LYS A 400 -15.61 -18.46 6.77
N LEU A 401 -16.78 -18.20 6.19
CA LEU A 401 -17.19 -16.85 5.80
C LEU A 401 -17.86 -16.16 7.01
N ASN A 402 -17.10 -15.33 7.73
CA ASN A 402 -17.59 -14.59 8.88
C ASN A 402 -17.92 -13.15 8.47
N VAL A 403 -19.17 -12.89 8.09
CA VAL A 403 -19.61 -11.56 7.67
C VAL A 403 -19.93 -10.70 8.89
N ALA A 404 -19.55 -9.43 8.81
CA ALA A 404 -19.89 -8.39 9.76
C ALA A 404 -20.41 -7.16 9.02
N ILE A 405 -21.25 -6.36 9.67
CA ILE A 405 -21.75 -5.09 9.13
C ILE A 405 -21.42 -3.98 10.13
N GLU A 406 -20.44 -3.16 9.77
CA GLU A 406 -19.87 -2.12 10.62
C GLU A 406 -19.47 -0.93 9.73
N SER A 407 -19.14 0.23 10.33
CA SER A 407 -18.56 1.32 9.54
C SER A 407 -17.15 0.95 9.12
N CYS A 408 -16.84 1.05 7.83
CA CYS A 408 -15.48 0.86 7.34
C CYS A 408 -14.68 2.17 7.16
N GLN A 409 -15.15 3.27 7.75
CA GLN A 409 -14.43 4.56 7.78
C GLN A 409 -13.89 5.02 6.40
N GLY A 410 -14.68 4.87 5.34
CA GLY A 410 -14.32 5.31 3.98
C GLY A 410 -13.92 4.19 3.02
N CYS A 411 -13.95 2.93 3.46
CA CYS A 411 -13.92 1.77 2.58
C CYS A 411 -15.34 1.22 2.33
N TYR A 412 -15.51 0.30 1.37
CA TYR A 412 -16.81 -0.36 1.15
C TYR A 412 -16.89 -1.75 1.81
N ALA A 413 -15.77 -2.45 1.88
CA ALA A 413 -15.61 -3.69 2.62
C ALA A 413 -14.12 -3.88 2.94
N LYS A 414 -13.81 -4.65 3.99
CA LYS A 414 -12.45 -5.07 4.32
C LYS A 414 -12.43 -6.49 4.90
N TYR A 415 -11.38 -7.23 4.61
CA TYR A 415 -11.04 -8.45 5.33
C TYR A 415 -10.08 -8.14 6.49
N GLU A 416 -10.43 -8.58 7.69
CA GLU A 416 -9.57 -8.52 8.87
C GLU A 416 -8.95 -9.89 9.13
N SER A 417 -7.65 -10.02 8.87
CA SER A 417 -6.90 -11.27 9.06
C SER A 417 -6.95 -11.77 10.51
N SER A 418 -6.80 -10.87 11.48
CA SER A 418 -6.77 -11.19 12.92
C SER A 418 -8.06 -11.82 13.45
N SER A 419 -9.22 -11.42 12.92
CA SER A 419 -10.53 -11.92 13.34
C SER A 419 -11.16 -12.90 12.33
N GLY A 420 -10.56 -13.01 11.14
CA GLY A 420 -11.11 -13.75 10.00
C GLY A 420 -12.43 -13.17 9.49
N ARG A 421 -12.76 -11.92 9.82
CA ARG A 421 -14.04 -11.27 9.49
C ARG A 421 -13.96 -10.54 8.15
N MET A 422 -15.04 -10.61 7.40
CA MET A 422 -15.32 -9.75 6.26
C MET A 422 -16.30 -8.67 6.72
N ILE A 423 -15.83 -7.45 6.89
CA ILE A 423 -16.66 -6.32 7.29
C ILE A 423 -17.20 -5.63 6.05
N LEU A 424 -18.52 -5.56 5.94
CA LEU A 424 -19.24 -4.81 4.92
C LEU A 424 -19.66 -3.47 5.50
N ASP A 425 -19.44 -2.39 4.75
CA ASP A 425 -19.74 -1.04 5.22
C ASP A 425 -21.25 -0.82 5.39
N SER A 426 -21.65 -0.44 6.60
CA SER A 426 -23.06 -0.22 6.96
C SER A 426 -23.68 0.94 6.18
N GLU A 427 -22.91 2.00 5.88
CA GLU A 427 -23.38 3.15 5.10
C GLU A 427 -23.69 2.77 3.65
N LEU A 428 -22.92 1.87 3.04
CA LEU A 428 -23.24 1.34 1.71
C LEU A 428 -24.55 0.55 1.70
N ILE A 429 -24.78 -0.28 2.72
CA ILE A 429 -26.02 -1.07 2.82
C ILE A 429 -27.23 -0.14 3.00
N GLN A 430 -27.10 0.87 3.85
CA GLN A 430 -28.15 1.86 4.04
C GLN A 430 -28.36 2.71 2.78
N GLN A 431 -27.30 3.05 2.03
CA GLN A 431 -27.43 3.67 0.71
C GLN A 431 -28.24 2.80 -0.25
N TYR A 432 -27.97 1.48 -0.30
CA TYR A 432 -28.77 0.56 -1.09
C TYR A 432 -30.23 0.56 -0.66
N MET A 433 -30.50 0.56 0.65
CA MET A 433 -31.85 0.60 1.19
C MET A 433 -32.60 1.85 0.74
N ARG A 434 -31.99 3.04 0.88
CA ARG A 434 -32.59 4.32 0.45
C ARG A 434 -32.94 4.32 -1.03
N VAL A 435 -31.98 3.97 -1.90
CA VAL A 435 -32.19 3.97 -3.36
C VAL A 435 -33.26 2.97 -3.82
N ASN A 436 -33.54 1.93 -3.02
CA ASN A 436 -34.55 0.92 -3.32
C ASN A 436 -35.80 1.04 -2.42
N ASN A 437 -35.96 2.16 -1.70
CA ASN A 437 -37.08 2.42 -0.80
C ASN A 437 -37.35 1.27 0.20
N LEU A 438 -36.30 0.82 0.88
CA LEU A 438 -36.36 -0.26 1.86
C LEU A 438 -36.19 0.28 3.28
N THR A 439 -37.03 -0.20 4.19
CA THR A 439 -36.77 -0.09 5.63
C THR A 439 -35.98 -1.30 6.12
N ALA A 440 -35.38 -1.22 7.30
CA ALA A 440 -34.72 -2.34 7.95
C ALA A 440 -35.67 -3.55 8.09
N ASN A 441 -36.92 -3.32 8.50
CA ASN A 441 -37.93 -4.37 8.65
C ASN A 441 -38.27 -5.03 7.30
N THR A 442 -38.41 -4.24 6.22
CA THR A 442 -38.69 -4.75 4.88
C THR A 442 -37.52 -5.57 4.33
N LEU A 443 -36.29 -5.11 4.53
CA LEU A 443 -35.09 -5.83 4.11
C LEU A 443 -34.97 -7.17 4.86
N LEU A 444 -35.04 -7.14 6.19
CA LEU A 444 -34.85 -8.32 7.03
C LEU A 444 -36.01 -9.32 6.93
N GLY A 445 -37.23 -8.82 6.71
CA GLY A 445 -38.44 -9.65 6.55
C GLY A 445 -38.60 -10.29 5.17
N SER A 446 -37.74 -9.96 4.19
CA SER A 446 -37.87 -10.46 2.81
C SER A 446 -36.60 -11.14 2.31
N ARG A 447 -36.69 -12.45 2.07
CA ARG A 447 -35.62 -13.23 1.44
C ARG A 447 -35.25 -12.71 0.06
N GLU A 448 -36.22 -12.18 -0.69
CA GLU A 448 -35.98 -11.58 -2.00
C GLU A 448 -35.15 -10.29 -1.89
N GLN A 449 -35.42 -9.46 -0.89
CA GLN A 449 -34.65 -8.23 -0.67
C GLN A 449 -33.23 -8.54 -0.21
N VAL A 450 -33.04 -9.51 0.69
CA VAL A 450 -31.70 -9.98 1.08
C VAL A 450 -30.95 -10.59 -0.10
N SER A 451 -31.62 -11.37 -0.95
CA SER A 451 -31.00 -11.91 -2.16
C SER A 451 -30.58 -10.81 -3.13
N SER A 452 -31.40 -9.77 -3.30
CA SER A 452 -31.08 -8.62 -4.15
C SER A 452 -29.90 -7.81 -3.59
N LEU A 453 -29.85 -7.59 -2.27
CA LEU A 453 -28.71 -6.96 -1.61
C LEU A 453 -27.44 -7.82 -1.74
N SER A 454 -27.54 -9.13 -1.53
CA SER A 454 -26.44 -10.07 -1.72
C SER A 454 -25.88 -10.00 -3.14
N LYS A 455 -26.76 -9.94 -4.15
CA LYS A 455 -26.37 -9.71 -5.55
C LYS A 455 -25.64 -8.40 -5.74
N TYR A 456 -26.09 -7.32 -5.10
CA TYR A 456 -25.46 -6.01 -5.21
C TYR A 456 -24.06 -5.99 -4.60
N LEU A 457 -23.89 -6.65 -3.45
CA LEU A 457 -22.63 -6.69 -2.70
C LEU A 457 -21.67 -7.79 -3.18
N SER A 458 -22.13 -8.75 -3.98
CA SER A 458 -21.35 -9.93 -4.40
C SER A 458 -19.96 -9.66 -5.02
N PRO A 459 -19.69 -8.54 -5.74
CA PRO A 459 -18.31 -8.21 -6.11
C PRO A 459 -17.36 -8.07 -4.91
N MET A 460 -17.83 -7.59 -3.77
CA MET A 460 -17.01 -7.50 -2.55
C MET A 460 -16.63 -8.86 -2.00
N LEU A 461 -17.54 -9.83 -2.03
CA LEU A 461 -17.19 -11.18 -1.62
C LEU A 461 -16.07 -11.73 -2.51
N ALA A 462 -16.05 -11.40 -3.80
CA ALA A 462 -14.95 -11.77 -4.68
C ALA A 462 -13.63 -11.08 -4.32
N HIS A 463 -13.68 -9.80 -3.98
CA HIS A 463 -12.51 -9.04 -3.53
C HIS A 463 -11.97 -9.54 -2.17
N GLU A 464 -12.78 -9.39 -1.12
CA GLU A 464 -12.37 -9.69 0.26
C GLU A 464 -12.18 -11.19 0.49
N GLY A 465 -12.92 -12.04 -0.23
CA GLY A 465 -12.71 -13.48 -0.21
C GLY A 465 -11.35 -13.87 -0.80
N THR A 466 -10.82 -13.09 -1.75
CA THR A 466 -9.46 -13.27 -2.27
C THR A 466 -8.42 -12.91 -1.21
N HIS A 467 -8.62 -11.83 -0.45
CA HIS A 467 -7.76 -11.52 0.71
C HIS A 467 -7.77 -12.63 1.78
N GLN A 468 -8.93 -13.24 2.03
CA GLN A 468 -9.00 -14.39 2.93
C GLN A 468 -8.24 -15.62 2.38
N MET A 469 -8.32 -15.87 1.08
CA MET A 469 -7.57 -16.96 0.43
C MET A 469 -6.06 -16.74 0.48
N GLN A 470 -5.63 -15.52 0.21
CA GLN A 470 -4.27 -15.01 0.36
C GLN A 470 -3.72 -15.23 1.78
N HIS A 471 -4.50 -14.87 2.79
CA HIS A 471 -4.13 -15.05 4.19
C HIS A 471 -4.05 -16.55 4.56
N ALA A 472 -5.05 -17.35 4.16
CA ALA A 472 -5.07 -18.78 4.40
C ALA A 472 -3.90 -19.53 3.73
N TRP A 473 -3.43 -19.03 2.56
CA TRP A 473 -2.22 -19.53 1.92
C TRP A 473 -0.98 -19.26 2.79
N ALA A 474 -0.81 -18.02 3.26
CA ALA A 474 0.34 -17.64 4.09
C ALA A 474 0.38 -18.43 5.41
N ASP A 475 -0.79 -18.60 6.06
CA ASP A 475 -0.94 -19.40 7.28
C ASP A 475 -0.54 -20.86 7.06
N ARG A 476 -1.03 -21.48 5.97
CA ARG A 476 -0.70 -22.87 5.63
C ARG A 476 0.78 -23.03 5.33
N ALA A 477 1.37 -22.06 4.63
CA ALA A 477 2.79 -22.01 4.33
C ALA A 477 3.65 -21.68 5.56
N ARG A 478 3.05 -21.15 6.63
CA ARG A 478 3.70 -20.66 7.84
C ARG A 478 4.77 -19.61 7.53
N VAL A 479 4.45 -18.69 6.64
CA VAL A 479 5.37 -17.61 6.20
C VAL A 479 4.85 -16.23 6.56
N TYR A 480 5.76 -15.27 6.75
CA TYR A 480 5.39 -13.86 6.88
C TYR A 480 5.04 -13.23 5.52
N LYS A 481 3.76 -12.91 5.29
CA LYS A 481 3.34 -12.24 4.05
C LYS A 481 2.96 -10.77 4.33
N PRO A 482 3.76 -9.79 3.90
CA PRO A 482 3.36 -8.39 3.99
C PRO A 482 2.15 -8.12 3.08
N TYR A 483 1.26 -7.21 3.50
CA TYR A 483 0.15 -6.73 2.68
C TYR A 483 0.64 -5.69 1.66
N VAL A 484 0.50 -6.02 0.37
CA VAL A 484 1.23 -5.34 -0.73
C VAL A 484 0.34 -5.04 -1.93
N GLN A 485 0.83 -4.24 -2.87
CA GLN A 485 0.12 -3.92 -4.11
C GLN A 485 -0.29 -5.15 -4.92
N GLU A 486 0.52 -6.20 -4.91
CA GLU A 486 0.23 -7.46 -5.61
C GLU A 486 -1.04 -8.13 -5.07
N ASP A 487 -1.26 -8.07 -3.75
CA ASP A 487 -2.48 -8.63 -3.13
C ASP A 487 -3.74 -7.94 -3.66
N GLU A 488 -3.64 -6.62 -3.82
CA GLU A 488 -4.73 -5.79 -4.34
C GLU A 488 -4.94 -5.99 -5.83
N VAL A 489 -3.88 -6.20 -6.62
CA VAL A 489 -4.03 -6.56 -8.03
C VAL A 489 -4.79 -7.88 -8.17
N GLU A 490 -4.43 -8.90 -7.38
CA GLU A 490 -5.10 -10.20 -7.38
C GLU A 490 -6.59 -10.08 -6.98
N ALA A 491 -6.89 -9.37 -5.89
CA ALA A 491 -8.25 -9.18 -5.39
C ALA A 491 -9.13 -8.33 -6.34
N ASN A 492 -8.60 -7.23 -6.87
CA ASN A 492 -9.32 -6.41 -7.84
C ASN A 492 -9.51 -7.16 -9.17
N ALA A 493 -8.57 -8.00 -9.59
CA ALA A 493 -8.74 -8.85 -10.77
C ALA A 493 -9.85 -9.89 -10.58
N MET A 494 -9.90 -10.56 -9.43
CA MET A 494 -10.98 -11.51 -9.08
C MET A 494 -12.35 -10.84 -9.07
N GLU A 495 -12.44 -9.65 -8.48
CA GLU A 495 -13.66 -8.85 -8.48
C GLU A 495 -14.07 -8.39 -9.89
N ALA A 496 -13.12 -7.88 -10.67
CA ALA A 496 -13.39 -7.37 -12.01
C ALA A 496 -13.82 -8.49 -12.96
N LEU A 497 -13.19 -9.66 -12.86
CA LEU A 497 -13.57 -10.88 -13.56
C LEU A 497 -15.01 -11.29 -13.18
N TYR A 498 -15.29 -11.44 -11.88
CA TYR A 498 -16.62 -11.77 -11.39
C TYR A 498 -17.68 -10.82 -11.95
N THR A 499 -17.42 -9.51 -11.81
CA THR A 499 -18.34 -8.47 -12.25
C THR A 499 -18.56 -8.54 -13.76
N MET A 500 -17.52 -8.70 -14.55
CA MET A 500 -17.61 -8.83 -16.02
C MET A 500 -18.47 -10.04 -16.43
N GLU A 501 -18.25 -11.21 -15.82
CA GLU A 501 -19.02 -12.42 -16.11
C GLU A 501 -20.50 -12.24 -15.74
N LYS A 502 -20.80 -11.64 -14.57
CA LYS A 502 -22.18 -11.36 -14.15
C LYS A 502 -22.87 -10.32 -15.03
N LEU A 503 -22.17 -9.27 -15.46
CA LEU A 503 -22.71 -8.29 -16.41
C LEU A 503 -23.11 -8.93 -17.74
N LYS A 504 -22.37 -9.97 -18.17
CA LYS A 504 -22.66 -10.71 -19.41
C LYS A 504 -23.82 -11.70 -19.22
N ASN A 505 -23.82 -12.44 -18.11
CA ASN A 505 -24.66 -13.64 -17.95
C ASN A 505 -25.90 -13.43 -17.07
N ASP A 506 -25.99 -12.36 -16.29
CA ASP A 506 -27.12 -12.07 -15.39
C ASP A 506 -27.72 -10.68 -15.72
N PRO A 507 -28.81 -10.64 -16.52
CA PRO A 507 -29.48 -9.38 -16.88
C PRO A 507 -29.99 -8.58 -15.67
N LYS A 508 -30.39 -9.27 -14.58
CA LYS A 508 -30.85 -8.60 -13.36
C LYS A 508 -29.68 -7.90 -12.67
N PHE A 509 -28.52 -8.57 -12.57
CA PHE A 509 -27.29 -7.96 -12.05
C PHE A 509 -26.89 -6.73 -12.88
N LYS A 510 -26.87 -6.85 -14.21
CA LYS A 510 -26.55 -5.74 -15.12
C LYS A 510 -27.49 -4.56 -14.94
N SER A 511 -28.80 -4.81 -14.91
CA SER A 511 -29.81 -3.77 -14.71
C SER A 511 -29.64 -3.07 -13.37
N MET A 512 -29.41 -3.84 -12.30
CA MET A 512 -29.23 -3.31 -10.96
C MET A 512 -27.96 -2.45 -10.85
N MET A 513 -26.80 -2.93 -11.30
CA MET A 513 -25.54 -2.17 -11.25
C MET A 513 -25.61 -0.89 -12.10
N THR A 514 -26.25 -0.96 -13.27
CA THR A 514 -26.48 0.22 -14.12
C THR A 514 -27.38 1.24 -13.42
N ARG A 515 -28.49 0.78 -12.82
CA ARG A 515 -29.41 1.62 -12.05
C ARG A 515 -28.70 2.29 -10.88
N MET A 516 -27.95 1.52 -10.08
CA MET A 516 -27.22 2.05 -8.93
C MET A 516 -26.14 3.07 -9.34
N ARG A 517 -25.45 2.85 -10.46
CA ARG A 517 -24.51 3.84 -11.04
C ARG A 517 -25.23 5.13 -11.43
N THR A 518 -26.38 5.04 -12.11
CA THR A 518 -27.15 6.23 -12.51
C THR A 518 -27.68 6.99 -11.30
N SER A 519 -28.01 6.28 -10.21
CA SER A 519 -28.34 6.87 -8.92
C SER A 519 -27.11 7.41 -8.17
N SER A 520 -25.96 7.61 -8.80
CA SER A 520 -24.74 8.16 -8.19
C SER A 520 -24.10 7.30 -7.08
N SER A 521 -24.35 5.99 -7.05
CA SER A 521 -23.56 5.10 -6.21
C SER A 521 -22.12 5.02 -6.71
N SER A 522 -21.20 5.55 -5.91
CA SER A 522 -19.76 5.49 -6.16
C SER A 522 -19.26 4.04 -6.18
N TYR A 523 -19.87 3.16 -5.38
CA TYR A 523 -19.58 1.72 -5.40
C TYR A 523 -19.88 1.12 -6.77
N ALA A 524 -21.12 1.22 -7.25
CA ALA A 524 -21.52 0.62 -8.53
C ALA A 524 -20.68 1.20 -9.69
N ALA A 525 -20.41 2.51 -9.67
CA ALA A 525 -19.53 3.16 -10.64
C ALA A 525 -18.12 2.57 -10.63
N LYS A 526 -17.51 2.37 -9.44
CA LYS A 526 -16.16 1.79 -9.31
C LYS A 526 -16.11 0.36 -9.85
N ARG A 527 -17.07 -0.50 -9.49
CA ARG A 527 -17.12 -1.91 -9.94
C ARG A 527 -17.26 -2.04 -11.46
N LEU A 528 -18.13 -1.21 -12.05
CA LEU A 528 -18.28 -1.16 -13.51
C LEU A 528 -17.02 -0.62 -14.22
N ALA A 529 -16.35 0.38 -13.65
CA ALA A 529 -15.09 0.90 -14.18
C ALA A 529 -13.95 -0.11 -14.10
N LEU A 530 -13.86 -0.87 -13.00
CA LEU A 530 -12.89 -1.96 -12.81
C LEU A 530 -13.11 -3.08 -13.84
N ALA A 531 -14.35 -3.56 -13.97
CA ALA A 531 -14.69 -4.58 -14.97
C ALA A 531 -14.36 -4.12 -16.40
N SER A 532 -14.66 -2.87 -16.73
CA SER A 532 -14.33 -2.28 -18.04
C SER A 532 -12.81 -2.22 -18.28
N ALA A 533 -12.04 -1.71 -17.31
CA ALA A 533 -10.59 -1.64 -17.40
C ALA A 533 -9.96 -3.03 -17.58
N PHE A 534 -10.38 -4.00 -16.77
CA PHE A 534 -9.93 -5.39 -16.84
C PHE A 534 -10.21 -6.02 -18.21
N SER A 535 -11.39 -5.75 -18.78
CA SER A 535 -11.79 -6.29 -20.10
C SER A 535 -10.98 -5.70 -21.27
N SER A 536 -10.47 -4.47 -21.11
CA SER A 536 -9.82 -3.69 -22.17
C SER A 536 -8.34 -4.07 -22.32
N ASN A 537 -7.54 -3.89 -21.27
CA ASN A 537 -6.11 -4.15 -21.28
C ASN A 537 -5.64 -4.57 -19.87
N THR A 538 -5.13 -5.79 -19.75
CA THR A 538 -4.72 -6.38 -18.47
C THR A 538 -3.49 -5.68 -17.87
N ASN A 539 -2.56 -5.22 -18.70
CA ASN A 539 -1.36 -4.54 -18.22
C ASN A 539 -1.69 -3.12 -17.71
N GLU A 540 -2.59 -2.43 -18.40
CA GLU A 540 -3.10 -1.13 -17.93
C GLU A 540 -3.95 -1.28 -16.66
N PHE A 541 -4.68 -2.39 -16.52
CA PHE A 541 -5.45 -2.69 -15.32
C PHE A 541 -4.54 -2.77 -14.09
N ASP A 542 -3.48 -3.58 -14.13
CA ASP A 542 -2.54 -3.72 -13.01
C ASP A 542 -1.89 -2.38 -12.66
N SER A 543 -1.44 -1.64 -13.68
CA SER A 543 -0.89 -0.29 -13.51
C SER A 543 -1.89 0.64 -12.83
N ARG A 544 -3.16 0.60 -13.24
CA ARG A 544 -4.23 1.43 -12.68
C ARG A 544 -4.54 1.05 -11.23
N VAL A 545 -4.57 -0.24 -10.88
CA VAL A 545 -4.75 -0.66 -9.48
C VAL A 545 -3.64 -0.09 -8.61
N ARG A 546 -2.38 -0.25 -9.03
CA ARG A 546 -1.20 0.21 -8.30
C ARG A 546 -1.10 1.73 -8.18
N GLN A 547 -1.44 2.47 -9.24
CA GLN A 547 -1.24 3.92 -9.30
C GLN A 547 -2.46 4.72 -8.84
N VAL A 548 -3.67 4.22 -9.10
CA VAL A 548 -4.91 4.98 -8.88
C VAL A 548 -5.63 4.54 -7.63
N TYR A 549 -5.75 3.23 -7.41
CA TYR A 549 -6.57 2.70 -6.32
C TYR A 549 -5.75 2.44 -5.05
N TYR A 550 -4.52 1.96 -5.17
CA TYR A 550 -3.67 1.60 -4.03
C TYR A 550 -2.24 2.17 -4.11
N PRO A 551 -2.08 3.49 -4.38
CA PRO A 551 -0.76 4.12 -4.37
C PRO A 551 -0.11 4.11 -2.97
N GLY A 552 -0.94 4.07 -1.92
CA GLY A 552 -0.53 3.99 -0.52
C GLY A 552 -0.05 2.62 -0.04
N LEU A 553 0.03 1.61 -0.92
CA LEU A 553 0.63 0.32 -0.61
C LEU A 553 2.02 0.18 -1.25
N PRO A 554 2.99 -0.42 -0.55
CA PRO A 554 4.27 -0.80 -1.16
C PRO A 554 4.09 -1.98 -2.14
N SER A 555 5.00 -2.10 -3.11
CA SER A 555 5.16 -3.38 -3.82
C SER A 555 5.75 -4.43 -2.88
N PHE A 556 5.62 -5.70 -3.23
CA PHE A 556 6.24 -6.79 -2.44
C PHE A 556 7.73 -6.55 -2.22
N VAL A 557 8.47 -6.20 -3.29
CA VAL A 557 9.91 -5.92 -3.22
C VAL A 557 10.22 -4.76 -2.26
N ALA A 558 9.44 -3.69 -2.29
CA ALA A 558 9.63 -2.57 -1.36
C ALA A 558 9.34 -2.96 0.09
N ALA A 559 8.24 -3.68 0.35
CA ALA A 559 7.86 -4.13 1.67
C ALA A 559 8.87 -5.14 2.24
N SER A 560 9.27 -6.14 1.45
CA SER A 560 10.26 -7.14 1.83
C SER A 560 11.60 -6.49 2.13
N SER A 561 12.07 -5.58 1.27
CA SER A 561 13.30 -4.83 1.51
C SER A 561 13.26 -4.06 2.81
N GLN A 562 12.17 -3.35 3.08
CA GLN A 562 12.01 -2.59 4.32
C GLN A 562 12.09 -3.49 5.57
N VAL A 563 11.33 -4.58 5.59
CA VAL A 563 11.32 -5.53 6.71
C VAL A 563 12.68 -6.19 6.87
N VAL A 564 13.28 -6.70 5.79
CA VAL A 564 14.60 -7.33 5.83
C VAL A 564 15.66 -6.35 6.34
N SER A 565 15.62 -5.08 5.93
CA SER A 565 16.55 -4.05 6.42
C SER A 565 16.41 -3.81 7.92
N ALA A 566 15.18 -3.66 8.42
CA ALA A 566 14.89 -3.43 9.83
C ALA A 566 15.32 -4.64 10.67
N VAL A 567 14.92 -5.84 10.25
CA VAL A 567 15.28 -7.11 10.91
C VAL A 567 16.80 -7.31 10.94
N SER A 568 17.49 -7.10 9.83
CA SER A 568 18.95 -7.26 9.75
C SER A 568 19.68 -6.27 10.65
N GLY A 569 19.21 -5.02 10.69
CA GLY A 569 19.76 -3.99 11.58
C GLY A 569 19.61 -4.36 13.05
N GLU A 570 18.46 -4.87 13.43
CA GLU A 570 18.19 -5.31 14.80
C GLU A 570 18.99 -6.56 15.19
N LEU A 571 19.06 -7.58 14.33
CA LEU A 571 19.88 -8.76 14.58
C LEU A 571 21.37 -8.39 14.74
N ASN A 572 21.86 -7.44 13.95
CA ASN A 572 23.20 -6.90 14.09
C ASN A 572 23.39 -6.16 15.43
N ARG A 573 22.43 -5.33 15.85
CA ARG A 573 22.47 -4.66 17.17
C ARG A 573 22.56 -5.67 18.31
N ARG A 574 21.78 -6.76 18.24
CA ARG A 574 21.78 -7.83 19.26
C ARG A 574 23.11 -8.54 19.40
N SER A 575 23.91 -8.63 18.34
CA SER A 575 25.25 -9.22 18.41
C SER A 575 26.20 -8.46 19.34
N GLY A 576 25.90 -7.18 19.63
CA GLY A 576 26.65 -6.34 20.56
C GLY A 576 26.02 -6.18 21.95
N LEU A 577 24.88 -6.84 22.23
CA LEU A 577 24.21 -6.73 23.53
C LEU A 577 24.87 -7.59 24.61
N LEU A 578 24.69 -7.18 25.86
CA LEU A 578 25.03 -8.01 27.01
C LEU A 578 24.09 -9.23 27.07
N PRO A 579 24.56 -10.40 27.55
CA PRO A 579 23.73 -11.60 27.64
C PRO A 579 22.44 -11.42 28.45
N ALA A 580 22.46 -10.59 29.49
CA ALA A 580 21.28 -10.32 30.32
C ALA A 580 20.19 -9.53 29.57
N ASP A 581 20.58 -8.51 28.81
CA ASP A 581 19.64 -7.70 28.02
C ASP A 581 19.01 -8.55 26.90
N LEU A 582 19.83 -9.39 26.24
CA LEU A 582 19.34 -10.32 25.23
C LEU A 582 18.36 -11.33 25.84
N ALA A 583 18.68 -11.89 27.01
CA ALA A 583 17.80 -12.85 27.69
C ALA A 583 16.44 -12.23 28.07
N GLU A 584 16.40 -10.95 28.46
CA GLU A 584 15.15 -10.26 28.75
C GLU A 584 14.28 -10.07 27.49
N ILE A 585 14.90 -9.72 26.36
CA ILE A 585 14.19 -9.63 25.07
C ILE A 585 13.64 -11.00 24.66
N GLU A 586 14.43 -12.08 24.77
CA GLU A 586 13.94 -13.42 24.40
C GLU A 586 12.81 -13.90 25.31
N LYS A 587 12.80 -13.49 26.58
CA LYS A 587 11.77 -13.87 27.56
C LYS A 587 10.46 -13.11 27.38
N THR A 588 10.52 -11.81 27.07
CA THR A 588 9.35 -10.91 27.05
C THR A 588 8.89 -10.55 25.64
N GLY A 589 9.72 -10.79 24.64
CA GLY A 589 9.49 -10.37 23.28
C GLY A 589 8.36 -11.12 22.57
N ILE A 590 7.89 -10.49 21.51
CA ILE A 590 6.81 -10.95 20.64
C ILE A 590 7.25 -12.21 19.89
N GLY A 591 6.40 -13.24 19.95
CA GLY A 591 6.64 -14.53 19.32
C GLY A 591 6.45 -14.53 17.80
N THR A 592 6.77 -15.65 17.15
CA THR A 592 6.74 -15.77 15.67
C THR A 592 5.35 -15.57 15.08
N ASP A 593 4.31 -16.14 15.69
CA ASP A 593 2.95 -16.10 15.12
C ASP A 593 2.35 -14.68 15.20
N GLU A 594 2.56 -13.98 16.31
CA GLU A 594 2.12 -12.59 16.48
C GLU A 594 2.91 -11.65 15.57
N ALA A 595 4.24 -11.81 15.48
CA ALA A 595 5.06 -11.02 14.57
C ALA A 595 4.66 -11.22 13.09
N LYS A 596 4.20 -12.42 12.72
CA LYS A 596 3.72 -12.69 11.35
C LYS A 596 2.40 -12.02 11.02
N ALA A 597 1.58 -11.71 12.02
CA ALA A 597 0.30 -11.02 11.84
C ALA A 597 0.45 -9.50 11.70
N MET A 598 1.64 -8.95 11.97
CA MET A 598 1.92 -7.51 11.89
C MET A 598 1.99 -7.01 10.45
N THR A 599 1.55 -5.77 10.25
CA THR A 599 1.82 -5.02 9.01
C THR A 599 3.32 -4.76 8.83
N THR A 600 3.71 -4.36 7.62
CA THR A 600 5.11 -3.98 7.32
C THR A 600 5.62 -2.89 8.28
N GLN A 601 4.76 -1.91 8.58
CA GLN A 601 5.09 -0.76 9.43
C GLN A 601 5.18 -1.15 10.90
N GLU A 602 4.22 -1.92 11.42
CA GLU A 602 4.25 -2.42 12.80
C GLU A 602 5.49 -3.29 13.03
N LEU A 603 5.74 -4.26 12.15
CA LEU A 603 6.89 -5.15 12.27
C LEU A 603 8.21 -4.37 12.22
N SER A 604 8.38 -3.50 11.23
CA SER A 604 9.61 -2.71 11.09
C SER A 604 9.83 -1.74 12.26
N GLY A 605 8.75 -1.21 12.84
CA GLY A 605 8.79 -0.31 14.00
C GLY A 605 9.04 -1.02 15.33
N SER A 606 8.67 -2.30 15.43
CA SER A 606 8.72 -3.09 16.66
C SER A 606 9.82 -4.16 16.67
N VAL A 607 10.77 -4.15 15.73
CA VAL A 607 11.84 -5.18 15.66
C VAL A 607 12.61 -5.36 16.98
N GLY A 608 12.78 -4.29 17.75
CA GLY A 608 13.43 -4.33 19.07
C GLY A 608 12.69 -5.16 20.13
N GLU A 609 11.39 -5.37 19.94
CA GLU A 609 10.49 -6.07 20.86
C GLU A 609 10.17 -7.50 20.39
N ILE A 610 10.64 -7.93 19.22
CA ILE A 610 10.36 -9.25 18.65
C ILE A 610 11.48 -10.24 19.03
N GLN A 611 11.15 -11.49 19.35
CA GLN A 611 12.16 -12.52 19.67
C GLN A 611 13.14 -12.78 18.52
N THR A 612 14.39 -13.16 18.84
CA THR A 612 15.43 -13.38 17.82
C THR A 612 15.02 -14.49 16.84
N ALA A 613 14.42 -15.57 17.34
CA ALA A 613 13.97 -16.68 16.50
C ALA A 613 12.87 -16.26 15.51
N ALA A 614 11.96 -15.37 15.92
CA ALA A 614 10.91 -14.83 15.07
C ALA A 614 11.49 -13.94 13.96
N LEU A 615 12.42 -13.03 14.33
CA LEU A 615 13.14 -12.17 13.39
C LEU A 615 13.88 -12.99 12.32
N GLN A 616 14.64 -14.00 12.75
CA GLN A 616 15.37 -14.90 11.84
C GLN A 616 14.43 -15.62 10.88
N LYS A 617 13.29 -16.13 11.37
CA LYS A 617 12.29 -16.80 10.53
C LYS A 617 11.69 -15.85 9.50
N ILE A 618 11.35 -14.62 9.88
CA ILE A 618 10.81 -13.60 8.98
C ILE A 618 11.84 -13.23 7.90
N GLN A 619 13.10 -13.02 8.29
CA GLN A 619 14.19 -12.75 7.34
C GLN A 619 14.38 -13.91 6.37
N GLU A 620 14.43 -15.15 6.87
CA GLU A 620 14.55 -16.36 6.06
C GLU A 620 13.39 -16.48 5.06
N ASP A 621 12.16 -16.24 5.51
CA ASP A 621 10.98 -16.26 4.65
C ASP A 621 11.14 -15.28 3.50
N LEU A 622 11.41 -14.01 3.80
CA LEU A 622 11.50 -12.95 2.79
C LEU A 622 12.70 -13.10 1.84
N LEU A 623 13.80 -13.71 2.30
CA LEU A 623 14.97 -13.98 1.45
C LEU A 623 14.78 -15.17 0.51
N ARG A 624 13.85 -16.09 0.82
CA ARG A 624 13.42 -17.19 -0.07
C ARG A 624 12.54 -16.67 -1.21
N GLY A 625 13.11 -15.79 -2.03
CA GLY A 625 12.41 -15.07 -3.10
C GLY A 625 11.67 -15.98 -4.08
N ASN A 626 12.13 -17.21 -4.32
CA ASN A 626 11.44 -18.17 -5.19
C ASN A 626 10.08 -18.60 -4.64
N PHE A 627 9.89 -18.64 -3.32
CA PHE A 627 8.62 -19.05 -2.72
C PHE A 627 7.51 -18.01 -2.98
N TYR A 628 7.83 -16.73 -2.77
CA TYR A 628 6.94 -15.62 -3.12
C TYR A 628 6.91 -15.35 -4.62
N GLY A 629 8.01 -15.63 -5.31
CA GLY A 629 8.11 -15.60 -6.76
C GLY A 629 7.11 -16.57 -7.37
N ASP A 630 7.02 -17.81 -6.92
CA ASP A 630 6.01 -18.75 -7.41
C ASP A 630 4.59 -18.26 -7.09
N TYR A 631 4.37 -17.62 -5.94
CA TYR A 631 3.06 -17.04 -5.62
C TYR A 631 2.72 -15.84 -6.52
N TYR A 632 3.60 -14.83 -6.59
CA TYR A 632 3.36 -13.55 -7.25
C TYR A 632 3.78 -13.48 -8.73
N GLN A 633 4.70 -14.31 -9.23
CA GLN A 633 5.02 -14.42 -10.66
C GLN A 633 3.90 -15.16 -11.39
N ASN A 634 3.32 -16.20 -10.78
CA ASN A 634 2.02 -16.71 -11.23
C ASN A 634 0.93 -15.64 -11.13
N ALA A 635 1.09 -14.66 -10.23
CA ALA A 635 0.19 -13.51 -10.14
C ALA A 635 0.51 -12.36 -11.12
N GLY A 636 1.73 -12.25 -11.66
CA GLY A 636 2.12 -11.22 -12.62
C GLY A 636 1.44 -11.39 -13.98
N ASP A 637 1.06 -12.61 -14.32
CA ASP A 637 0.09 -12.93 -15.37
C ASP A 637 -1.26 -13.40 -14.78
N TRP A 638 -1.59 -13.03 -13.54
CA TRP A 638 -2.88 -13.39 -12.95
C TRP A 638 -4.02 -12.89 -13.82
N THR A 639 -3.95 -11.62 -14.19
CA THR A 639 -4.96 -10.92 -14.97
C THR A 639 -5.12 -11.58 -16.35
N GLY A 640 -4.02 -11.99 -16.99
CA GLY A 640 -4.03 -12.71 -18.26
C GLY A 640 -4.52 -14.16 -18.15
N SER A 641 -4.05 -14.91 -17.15
CA SER A 641 -4.47 -16.29 -16.88
C SER A 641 -5.96 -16.40 -16.52
N MET A 642 -6.46 -15.47 -15.70
CA MET A 642 -7.89 -15.34 -15.38
C MET A 642 -8.73 -15.04 -16.62
N ARG A 643 -8.27 -14.13 -17.49
CA ARG A 643 -8.94 -13.84 -18.77
C ARG A 643 -8.92 -15.06 -19.71
N GLN A 644 -7.83 -15.81 -19.73
CA GLN A 644 -7.72 -17.02 -20.53
C GLN A 644 -8.66 -18.12 -20.04
N ALA A 645 -8.80 -18.29 -18.72
CA ALA A 645 -9.73 -19.25 -18.13
C ALA A 645 -11.19 -19.01 -18.57
N VAL A 646 -11.60 -17.75 -18.77
CA VAL A 646 -12.93 -17.43 -19.33
C VAL A 646 -13.05 -17.84 -20.79
N LYS A 647 -12.03 -17.57 -21.60
CA LYS A 647 -12.02 -17.93 -23.03
C LYS A 647 -12.11 -19.45 -23.21
N THR A 648 -11.40 -20.21 -22.39
CA THR A 648 -11.39 -21.68 -22.46
C THR A 648 -12.66 -22.28 -21.86
N ALA A 649 -13.21 -21.73 -20.77
CA ALA A 649 -14.48 -22.18 -20.19
C ALA A 649 -15.67 -22.01 -21.16
N ALA A 650 -15.60 -21.04 -22.08
CA ALA A 650 -16.59 -20.85 -23.12
C ALA A 650 -16.51 -21.88 -24.27
N ALA A 651 -15.44 -22.68 -24.35
CA ALA A 651 -15.13 -23.54 -25.51
C ALA A 651 -15.28 -25.06 -25.28
N GLY A 652 -15.59 -25.54 -24.07
CA GLY A 652 -15.65 -26.99 -23.78
C GLY A 652 -15.38 -27.33 -22.31
N PRO A 653 -15.39 -28.62 -21.91
CA PRO A 653 -15.53 -29.01 -20.50
C PRO A 653 -14.39 -28.47 -19.63
N LYS A 654 -14.78 -27.58 -18.70
CA LYS A 654 -14.04 -26.94 -17.58
C LYS A 654 -12.52 -27.17 -17.60
N SER A 655 -11.78 -26.28 -18.26
CA SER A 655 -10.33 -26.20 -18.08
C SER A 655 -9.99 -25.90 -16.62
N LYS A 656 -8.93 -26.54 -16.09
CA LYS A 656 -8.44 -26.33 -14.74
C LYS A 656 -7.99 -24.87 -14.58
N VAL A 657 -8.66 -24.12 -13.71
CA VAL A 657 -8.14 -22.86 -13.16
C VAL A 657 -6.87 -23.19 -12.37
N PRO A 658 -5.79 -22.38 -12.45
CA PRO A 658 -4.58 -22.59 -11.66
C PRO A 658 -4.92 -22.73 -10.16
N ALA A 659 -4.37 -23.77 -9.52
CA ALA A 659 -4.55 -24.02 -8.10
C ALA A 659 -3.70 -23.02 -7.29
N LEU A 660 -4.27 -22.56 -6.16
CA LEU A 660 -3.56 -21.81 -5.11
C LEU A 660 -3.13 -22.77 -3.99
#